data_AF-A0AAE4FJP0-F1
#
_entry.id   AF-A0AAE4FJP0-F1
#
_cell.length_a   1.000
_cell.length_b   1.000
_cell.length_c   1.000
_cell.angle_alpha   90.00
_cell.angle_beta   90.00
_cell.angle_gamma   90.00
#
_symmetry.space_group_name_H-M   'P 1'
#
loop_
_entity.id
_entity.type
_entity.pdbx_description
1 polymer ?
#
loop_
_entity_poly.entity_id
_entity_poly.type
_entity_poly.pdbx_seq_one_letter_code
_entity_poly.pdbx_strand_id
1 'polypeptide(L)'
;MNKNFKTLKKASALALSTSILLGISTPVRALERNQAEKINHKASNNSSYVLNTEKTNQKVLNTPTSAPSDFQLSKDNWDGSPNYTISMNMWYGTNGDIWKLYENGKLVHEVKLVNNSPNAQHAEVKFTNKSNRTYTYTAELINSAGVTKSKNTIVHEVTKNDTPIDVPLPESASGQPAVGYTILDEDDNNFEWAVFISNPNKNYIWQGSSFSLWGMSFETDNEITSVSNADSFKQNGKNVIINVKQDERLLPYNTTRIFVVKGKKHSSKAPTNFKSNLMRGDISYPTFTSLPSSFVKNKPVLNEKDLIVNKTDYYNSQIKSNTGNKLMYNNPASDTQLIIPMPKKMPVPINGVNGLKIWIPSKYLAMGIGTGTEYFGLNPNFMVGLSIKENFTCGLAPLESGYTENIVTVNGEKWSWPIQKKHPDGPFQQEKGNFNEIKKQYPDYFPDSAEHENYVTLTTGEQDDPSYIHATISSYMSLTMTREFLYAIPNNDFSSALKEAKDPWAEFVLVDNAYNRGVYGLLQRKLFTEHRDKLINSPDINKEFNLSGFANHIENIQNVIKAMDSETEHFYDANITWSDMENYFKELRLYYGRNVPNDEEWNAMKSDVKKAYDVLSKHWGGDHISLRYDFLTLLRVCEKHLPENKQPAPTGASWIEQVNSANNIR
;
A
#
# COMPACT_ATOMS: atom_id res chain seq x y z
N MET A 1 31.64 37.46 31.47
CA MET A 1 33.01 37.14 31.02
C MET A 1 32.98 37.00 29.51
N ASN A 2 33.74 37.85 28.84
CA ASN A 2 33.79 38.04 27.39
C ASN A 2 34.91 37.14 26.83
N LYS A 3 34.66 36.32 25.79
CA LYS A 3 35.69 35.93 24.82
C LYS A 3 35.09 35.80 23.42
N ASN A 4 35.47 36.78 22.62
CA ASN A 4 35.33 36.90 21.17
C ASN A 4 35.93 35.71 20.41
N PHE A 5 35.34 35.34 19.27
CA PHE A 5 36.13 35.04 18.07
C PHE A 5 35.46 35.62 16.82
N LYS A 6 36.36 36.07 15.93
CA LYS A 6 36.19 37.04 14.85
C LYS A 6 35.39 36.53 13.65
N THR A 7 34.71 37.48 13.01
CA THR A 7 34.21 37.47 11.64
C THR A 7 35.35 37.52 10.61
N LEU A 8 35.17 36.79 9.49
CA LEU A 8 35.84 37.03 8.21
C LEU A 8 34.76 37.20 7.14
N LYS A 9 34.77 38.36 6.47
CA LYS A 9 33.86 38.72 5.38
C LYS A 9 34.41 38.21 4.03
N LYS A 10 33.49 37.63 3.26
CA LYS A 10 33.25 37.73 1.80
C LYS A 10 34.37 38.31 0.91
N ALA A 11 34.74 37.57 -0.15
CA ALA A 11 34.57 38.02 -1.54
C ALA A 11 34.98 36.94 -2.57
N SER A 12 34.02 36.54 -3.41
CA SER A 12 34.06 36.04 -4.81
C SER A 12 32.95 34.99 -4.97
N ALA A 13 31.67 35.32 -5.21
CA ALA A 13 31.05 36.02 -6.33
C ALA A 13 31.12 35.27 -7.69
N LEU A 14 29.94 34.76 -8.07
CA LEU A 14 29.36 34.68 -9.41
C LEU A 14 29.65 33.47 -10.32
N ALA A 15 28.55 32.95 -10.89
CA ALA A 15 28.36 31.87 -11.88
C ALA A 15 28.39 30.45 -11.28
N LEU A 16 27.37 29.59 -11.37
CA LEU A 16 26.23 29.48 -12.29
C LEU A 16 25.02 28.91 -11.55
N SER A 17 23.89 29.61 -11.65
CA SER A 17 22.60 28.96 -11.91
C SER A 17 22.66 28.29 -13.29
N THR A 18 21.71 27.38 -13.53
CA THR A 18 21.39 26.68 -14.81
C THR A 18 22.06 25.32 -15.01
N SER A 19 21.22 24.31 -15.25
CA SER A 19 21.51 22.98 -15.83
C SER A 19 21.64 21.77 -14.88
N ILE A 20 20.57 21.43 -14.15
CA ILE A 20 20.18 20.01 -13.98
C ILE A 20 18.68 19.90 -14.36
N LEU A 21 18.41 20.33 -15.58
CA LEU A 21 17.35 19.81 -16.43
C LEU A 21 18.12 19.24 -17.63
N LEU A 22 17.70 18.07 -18.11
CA LEU A 22 18.26 17.28 -19.22
C LEU A 22 19.33 16.26 -18.81
N GLY A 23 18.87 15.03 -18.65
CA GLY A 23 19.71 13.85 -18.79
C GLY A 23 20.27 13.78 -20.21
N ILE A 24 21.55 13.40 -20.29
CA ILE A 24 22.15 12.72 -21.42
C ILE A 24 23.39 12.01 -20.87
N SER A 25 23.22 10.74 -20.49
CA SER A 25 24.35 9.83 -20.42
C SER A 25 24.82 9.56 -21.86
N THR A 26 26.10 9.77 -22.11
CA THR A 26 26.73 9.41 -23.39
C THR A 26 26.62 7.90 -23.63
N PRO A 27 26.20 7.46 -24.83
CA PRO A 27 26.08 6.05 -25.16
C PRO A 27 27.46 5.42 -25.39
N VAL A 28 27.73 4.29 -24.75
CA VAL A 28 28.81 3.40 -25.18
C VAL A 28 28.29 2.62 -26.40
N ARG A 29 29.01 2.79 -27.51
CA ARG A 29 28.75 2.29 -28.85
C ARG A 29 28.21 0.85 -28.88
N ALA A 30 27.05 0.69 -29.51
CA ALA A 30 26.66 -0.55 -30.17
C ALA A 30 27.66 -0.85 -31.30
N LEU A 31 28.26 -2.03 -31.26
CA LEU A 31 28.94 -2.62 -32.42
C LEU A 31 27.92 -3.46 -33.18
N GLU A 32 27.78 -3.09 -34.45
CA GLU A 32 26.81 -3.60 -35.42
C GLU A 32 27.04 -5.08 -35.76
N ARG A 33 25.92 -5.78 -35.99
CA ARG A 33 25.87 -7.05 -36.71
C ARG A 33 26.33 -6.83 -38.14
N ASN A 34 27.34 -7.57 -38.58
CA ASN A 34 27.57 -7.82 -40.00
C ASN A 34 27.33 -9.28 -40.35
N GLN A 35 26.27 -9.45 -41.14
CA GLN A 35 26.08 -10.32 -42.30
C GLN A 35 26.36 -11.82 -42.16
N ALA A 36 25.25 -12.55 -42.21
CA ALA A 36 25.16 -13.94 -42.61
C ALA A 36 25.48 -14.09 -44.11
N GLU A 37 26.34 -15.05 -44.45
CA GLU A 37 26.36 -15.67 -45.77
C GLU A 37 25.59 -16.99 -45.74
N LYS A 38 24.64 -17.07 -46.68
CA LYS A 38 23.84 -18.24 -47.03
C LYS A 38 24.70 -19.28 -47.72
N ILE A 39 24.54 -20.56 -47.36
CA ILE A 39 24.55 -21.64 -48.36
C ILE A 39 23.43 -22.64 -48.04
N ASN A 40 22.50 -22.78 -48.98
CA ASN A 40 21.46 -23.81 -49.05
C ASN A 40 22.08 -25.19 -49.31
N HIS A 41 21.44 -26.29 -48.89
CA HIS A 41 20.85 -27.25 -49.84
C HIS A 41 20.01 -28.35 -49.16
N LYS A 42 19.07 -28.85 -49.96
CA LYS A 42 17.92 -29.71 -49.70
C LYS A 42 18.26 -31.16 -49.33
N ALA A 43 17.31 -31.82 -48.68
CA ALA A 43 17.21 -33.26 -48.45
C ALA A 43 17.10 -34.10 -49.75
N SER A 44 17.66 -35.33 -49.74
CA SER A 44 17.01 -36.58 -50.23
C SER A 44 17.94 -37.82 -50.13
N ASN A 45 17.39 -38.91 -49.58
CA ASN A 45 17.47 -40.35 -49.92
C ASN A 45 18.76 -41.09 -50.35
N ASN A 46 18.96 -42.24 -49.66
CA ASN A 46 19.32 -43.60 -50.10
C ASN A 46 20.58 -43.92 -50.96
N SER A 47 21.44 -44.75 -50.32
CA SER A 47 22.05 -46.00 -50.80
C SER A 47 23.40 -46.01 -51.58
N SER A 48 24.33 -46.82 -51.03
CA SER A 48 25.40 -47.63 -51.67
C SER A 48 26.63 -46.88 -52.27
N TYR A 49 27.91 -47.24 -52.08
CA TYR A 49 28.61 -48.54 -52.02
C TYR A 49 29.95 -48.50 -51.21
N VAL A 50 30.30 -49.69 -50.69
CA VAL A 50 31.61 -50.38 -50.54
C VAL A 50 32.94 -49.61 -50.37
N LEU A 51 33.56 -49.92 -49.22
CA LEU A 51 34.98 -50.04 -48.81
C LEU A 51 36.08 -49.77 -49.85
N ASN A 52 37.00 -48.88 -49.45
CA ASN A 52 38.42 -49.07 -49.67
C ASN A 52 39.13 -49.13 -48.30
N THR A 53 39.76 -50.28 -48.06
CA THR A 53 40.61 -50.60 -46.93
C THR A 53 41.90 -49.79 -46.96
N GLU A 54 42.29 -49.19 -45.83
CA GLU A 54 43.69 -49.10 -45.44
C GLU A 54 43.86 -48.96 -43.92
N LYS A 55 44.45 -50.04 -43.36
CA LYS A 55 44.99 -50.30 -42.02
C LYS A 55 44.92 -49.18 -40.97
N THR A 56 43.91 -49.25 -40.10
CA THR A 56 44.05 -48.85 -38.70
C THR A 56 44.65 -50.01 -37.91
N ASN A 57 45.82 -49.76 -37.32
CA ASN A 57 46.32 -50.59 -36.22
C ASN A 57 45.25 -50.58 -35.12
N GLN A 58 44.47 -51.65 -35.00
CA GLN A 58 43.66 -51.92 -33.83
C GLN A 58 44.63 -52.06 -32.65
N LYS A 59 44.84 -50.96 -31.91
CA LYS A 59 45.24 -51.07 -30.51
C LYS A 59 44.07 -51.74 -29.83
N VAL A 60 44.22 -53.04 -29.56
CA VAL A 60 43.30 -53.86 -28.80
C VAL A 60 42.86 -53.04 -27.59
N LEU A 61 41.58 -52.67 -27.54
CA LEU A 61 40.95 -52.18 -26.32
C LEU A 61 41.07 -53.38 -25.37
N ASN A 62 42.05 -53.34 -24.47
CA ASN A 62 42.08 -54.29 -23.36
C ASN A 62 40.76 -54.11 -22.64
N THR A 63 39.86 -55.08 -22.74
CA THR A 63 38.68 -55.12 -21.90
C THR A 63 39.18 -55.03 -20.47
N PRO A 64 38.87 -53.94 -19.73
CA PRO A 64 39.32 -53.80 -18.37
C PRO A 64 39.00 -55.08 -17.58
N THR A 65 39.98 -55.60 -16.84
CA THR A 65 39.78 -56.78 -15.98
C THR A 65 39.44 -56.38 -14.54
N SER A 66 39.42 -55.08 -14.25
CA SER A 66 39.08 -54.50 -12.95
C SER A 66 38.37 -53.16 -13.12
N ALA A 67 37.64 -52.73 -12.09
CA ALA A 67 37.16 -51.36 -11.97
C ALA A 67 38.33 -50.35 -12.06
N PRO A 68 38.06 -49.07 -12.40
CA PRO A 68 39.11 -48.05 -12.50
C PRO A 68 39.91 -47.90 -11.20
N SER A 69 41.17 -47.50 -11.31
CA SER A 69 42.01 -47.25 -10.14
C SER A 69 41.59 -45.98 -9.39
N ASP A 70 42.07 -45.87 -8.15
CA ASP A 70 41.77 -44.74 -7.29
C ASP A 70 42.14 -43.40 -7.93
N PHE A 71 41.22 -42.46 -7.88
CA PHE A 71 41.41 -41.11 -8.36
C PHE A 71 40.94 -40.09 -7.32
N GLN A 72 41.36 -38.84 -7.50
CA GLN A 72 40.99 -37.74 -6.62
C GLN A 72 40.49 -36.54 -7.44
N LEU A 73 39.64 -35.74 -6.81
CA LEU A 73 39.21 -34.45 -7.32
C LEU A 73 40.11 -33.34 -6.78
N SER A 74 40.21 -32.26 -7.54
CA SER A 74 40.89 -31.01 -7.16
C SER A 74 40.14 -29.82 -7.74
N LYS A 75 40.37 -28.63 -7.20
CA LYS A 75 39.86 -27.37 -7.74
C LYS A 75 40.99 -26.38 -7.97
N ASP A 76 40.79 -25.41 -8.83
CA ASP A 76 41.78 -24.37 -9.17
C ASP A 76 41.68 -23.11 -8.31
N ASN A 77 40.60 -22.95 -7.53
CA ASN A 77 40.33 -21.74 -6.78
C ASN A 77 39.72 -22.00 -5.39
N TRP A 78 40.10 -21.19 -4.41
CA TRP A 78 39.62 -21.20 -3.01
C TRP A 78 39.17 -19.82 -2.52
N ASP A 79 39.18 -18.80 -3.37
CA ASP A 79 39.03 -17.40 -2.98
C ASP A 79 37.57 -16.91 -2.95
N GLY A 80 36.59 -17.79 -3.15
CA GLY A 80 35.19 -17.40 -3.25
C GLY A 80 34.70 -17.05 -4.66
N SER A 81 35.53 -17.18 -5.69
CA SER A 81 35.17 -16.86 -7.07
C SER A 81 33.96 -17.67 -7.58
N PRO A 82 33.05 -17.04 -8.35
CA PRO A 82 31.97 -17.73 -9.05
C PRO A 82 32.44 -18.52 -10.27
N ASN A 83 33.72 -18.37 -10.67
CA ASN A 83 34.36 -19.07 -11.76
C ASN A 83 35.49 -19.95 -11.20
N TYR A 84 35.41 -21.26 -11.43
CA TYR A 84 36.39 -22.25 -10.97
C TYR A 84 36.29 -23.53 -11.80
N THR A 85 37.33 -24.34 -11.74
CA THR A 85 37.45 -25.61 -12.46
C THR A 85 37.50 -26.75 -11.45
N ILE A 86 36.75 -27.83 -11.70
CA ILE A 86 36.89 -29.10 -10.98
C ILE A 86 37.63 -30.09 -11.89
N SER A 87 38.73 -30.63 -11.38
CA SER A 87 39.62 -31.54 -12.10
C SER A 87 39.66 -32.91 -11.42
N MET A 88 39.62 -33.97 -12.23
CA MET A 88 39.86 -35.36 -11.85
C MET A 88 41.28 -35.76 -12.23
N ASN A 89 42.00 -36.38 -11.30
CA ASN A 89 43.35 -36.89 -11.53
C ASN A 89 43.46 -38.34 -11.04
N MET A 90 43.84 -39.24 -11.95
CA MET A 90 44.28 -40.60 -11.68
C MET A 90 45.76 -40.70 -12.09
N TRP A 91 46.64 -41.02 -11.15
CA TRP A 91 48.10 -40.94 -11.40
C TRP A 91 48.67 -42.16 -12.13
N TYR A 92 48.09 -43.34 -11.96
CA TYR A 92 48.42 -44.58 -12.66
C TYR A 92 47.33 -45.63 -12.40
N GLY A 93 47.30 -46.71 -13.17
CA GLY A 93 46.43 -47.87 -12.95
C GLY A 93 45.34 -48.04 -14.03
N THR A 94 44.28 -48.79 -13.72
CA THR A 94 43.22 -49.08 -14.68
C THR A 94 42.38 -47.83 -14.95
N ASN A 95 42.35 -47.35 -16.19
CA ASN A 95 41.60 -46.16 -16.58
C ASN A 95 40.08 -46.39 -16.60
N GLY A 96 39.34 -45.29 -16.53
CA GLY A 96 37.93 -45.21 -16.86
C GLY A 96 37.68 -44.92 -18.35
N ASP A 97 36.49 -45.29 -18.80
CA ASP A 97 35.92 -44.94 -20.10
C ASP A 97 34.95 -43.75 -19.99
N ILE A 98 34.39 -43.48 -18.80
CA ILE A 98 33.46 -42.39 -18.51
C ILE A 98 33.78 -41.77 -17.15
N TRP A 99 33.78 -40.44 -17.06
CA TRP A 99 33.79 -39.70 -15.80
C TRP A 99 32.47 -38.97 -15.61
N LYS A 100 31.85 -39.17 -14.44
CA LYS A 100 30.63 -38.50 -13.99
C LYS A 100 30.95 -37.63 -12.78
N LEU A 101 30.64 -36.33 -12.86
CA LEU A 101 30.76 -35.39 -11.75
C LEU A 101 29.38 -35.04 -11.20
N TYR A 102 29.24 -35.15 -9.89
CA TYR A 102 28.04 -34.82 -9.16
C TYR A 102 28.27 -33.56 -8.33
N GLU A 103 27.35 -32.60 -8.42
CA GLU A 103 27.27 -31.39 -7.57
C GLU A 103 26.07 -31.54 -6.65
N ASN A 104 26.28 -31.44 -5.34
CA ASN A 104 25.22 -31.62 -4.32
C ASN A 104 24.39 -32.91 -4.57
N GLY A 105 25.06 -33.98 -5.01
CA GLY A 105 24.45 -35.27 -5.32
C GLY A 105 23.77 -35.40 -6.69
N LYS A 106 23.67 -34.32 -7.49
CA LYS A 106 23.07 -34.32 -8.84
C LYS A 106 24.15 -34.40 -9.91
N LEU A 107 23.97 -35.23 -10.93
CA LEU A 107 24.89 -35.34 -12.06
C LEU A 107 24.90 -34.00 -12.83
N VAL A 108 26.05 -33.32 -12.85
CA VAL A 108 26.21 -32.02 -13.53
C VAL A 108 27.14 -32.09 -14.74
N HIS A 109 27.97 -33.13 -14.83
CA HIS A 109 28.87 -33.32 -15.95
C HIS A 109 29.14 -34.80 -16.20
N GLU A 110 29.19 -35.19 -17.48
CA GLU A 110 29.56 -36.53 -17.91
C GLU A 110 30.44 -36.41 -19.16
N VAL A 111 31.60 -37.07 -19.17
CA VAL A 111 32.52 -37.06 -20.30
C VAL A 111 33.08 -38.45 -20.57
N LYS A 112 33.18 -38.81 -21.86
CA LYS A 112 33.87 -40.03 -22.30
C LYS A 112 35.38 -39.80 -22.29
N LEU A 113 36.11 -40.77 -21.76
CA LEU A 113 37.55 -40.73 -21.64
C LEU A 113 38.20 -41.81 -22.49
N VAL A 114 39.42 -41.54 -22.96
CA VAL A 114 40.22 -42.54 -23.66
C VAL A 114 40.93 -43.42 -22.63
N ASN A 115 40.69 -44.72 -22.71
CA ASN A 115 41.39 -45.70 -21.88
C ASN A 115 42.83 -45.88 -22.37
N ASN A 116 43.79 -45.50 -21.54
CA ASN A 116 45.23 -45.63 -21.82
C ASN A 116 45.97 -46.30 -20.67
N SER A 117 45.31 -47.26 -20.01
CA SER A 117 45.87 -48.02 -18.88
C SER A 117 47.27 -48.57 -19.19
N PRO A 118 48.22 -48.55 -18.25
CA PRO A 118 48.11 -48.10 -16.87
C PRO A 118 48.50 -46.61 -16.65
N ASN A 119 48.53 -45.79 -17.70
CA ASN A 119 49.02 -44.41 -17.60
C ASN A 119 48.04 -43.50 -16.86
N ALA A 120 48.54 -42.34 -16.40
CA ALA A 120 47.72 -41.32 -15.78
C ALA A 120 46.51 -40.91 -16.67
N GLN A 121 45.41 -40.55 -16.02
CA GLN A 121 44.20 -40.07 -16.67
C GLN A 121 43.70 -38.80 -15.98
N HIS A 122 43.26 -37.83 -16.79
CA HIS A 122 42.83 -36.52 -16.33
C HIS A 122 41.56 -36.08 -17.04
N ALA A 123 40.70 -35.34 -16.35
CA ALA A 123 39.54 -34.65 -16.91
C ALA A 123 39.23 -33.40 -16.10
N GLU A 124 38.63 -32.38 -16.71
CA GLU A 124 38.23 -31.15 -16.03
C GLU A 124 36.91 -30.62 -16.54
N VAL A 125 36.20 -29.87 -15.69
CA VAL A 125 35.03 -29.08 -16.07
C VAL A 125 35.15 -27.68 -15.49
N LYS A 126 34.88 -26.68 -16.33
CA LYS A 126 34.91 -25.26 -15.96
C LYS A 126 33.49 -24.80 -15.62
N PHE A 127 33.34 -24.24 -14.44
CA PHE A 127 32.12 -23.57 -14.01
C PHE A 127 32.30 -22.05 -14.15
N THR A 128 31.27 -21.40 -14.67
CA THR A 128 31.22 -19.94 -14.82
C THR A 128 29.95 -19.38 -14.20
N ASN A 129 30.06 -18.22 -13.55
CA ASN A 129 28.96 -17.47 -12.95
C ASN A 129 28.11 -18.28 -11.96
N LYS A 130 28.74 -19.12 -11.13
CA LYS A 130 28.07 -19.86 -10.07
C LYS A 130 27.55 -18.90 -9.01
N SER A 131 26.30 -19.06 -8.57
CA SER A 131 25.67 -18.23 -7.53
C SER A 131 26.41 -18.34 -6.19
N ASN A 132 26.26 -17.35 -5.31
CA ASN A 132 26.85 -17.40 -3.97
C ASN A 132 26.24 -18.52 -3.13
N ARG A 133 26.97 -19.63 -2.95
CA ARG A 133 26.63 -20.75 -2.05
C ARG A 133 27.80 -21.73 -1.94
N THR A 134 27.61 -22.77 -1.13
CA THR A 134 28.55 -23.90 -1.01
C THR A 134 28.18 -25.02 -1.96
N TYR A 135 29.14 -25.43 -2.79
CA TYR A 135 29.03 -26.51 -3.76
C TYR A 135 29.88 -27.70 -3.33
N THR A 136 29.26 -28.87 -3.22
CA THR A 136 29.93 -30.12 -2.85
C THR A 136 30.03 -31.04 -4.05
N TYR A 137 31.25 -31.45 -4.41
CA TYR A 137 31.53 -32.26 -5.57
C TYR A 137 32.06 -33.64 -5.19
N THR A 138 31.45 -34.66 -5.79
CA THR A 138 31.91 -36.05 -5.80
C THR A 138 31.89 -36.58 -7.23
N ALA A 139 32.60 -37.66 -7.51
CA ALA A 139 32.65 -38.20 -8.86
C ALA A 139 32.71 -39.72 -8.91
N GLU A 140 32.34 -40.26 -10.08
CA GLU A 140 32.48 -41.66 -10.45
C GLU A 140 33.33 -41.77 -11.72
N LEU A 141 34.29 -42.69 -11.70
CA LEU A 141 35.06 -43.12 -12.87
C LEU A 141 34.61 -44.54 -13.21
N ILE A 142 34.21 -44.75 -14.46
CA ILE A 142 33.48 -45.95 -14.89
C ILE A 142 34.19 -46.57 -16.08
N ASN A 143 34.37 -47.89 -16.06
CA ASN A 143 34.76 -48.68 -17.24
C ASN A 143 33.86 -49.92 -17.36
N SER A 144 34.07 -50.75 -18.38
CA SER A 144 33.23 -51.95 -18.57
C SER A 144 33.30 -52.99 -17.44
N ALA A 145 34.28 -52.91 -16.55
CA ALA A 145 34.47 -53.85 -15.43
C ALA A 145 34.00 -53.30 -14.07
N GLY A 146 33.64 -52.02 -13.96
CA GLY A 146 33.06 -51.48 -12.75
C GLY A 146 33.16 -49.95 -12.60
N VAL A 147 32.80 -49.49 -11.40
CA VAL A 147 32.75 -48.09 -11.01
C VAL A 147 33.63 -47.86 -9.79
N THR A 148 34.44 -46.79 -9.85
CA THR A 148 35.23 -46.30 -8.72
C THR A 148 34.76 -44.90 -8.37
N LYS A 149 34.63 -44.61 -7.07
CA LYS A 149 34.23 -43.28 -6.56
C LYS A 149 35.46 -42.44 -6.21
N SER A 150 35.34 -41.12 -6.28
CA SER A 150 36.42 -40.22 -5.91
C SER A 150 36.85 -40.42 -4.46
N LYS A 151 38.17 -40.46 -4.20
CA LYS A 151 38.72 -40.60 -2.84
C LYS A 151 38.33 -39.48 -1.89
N ASN A 152 38.11 -38.29 -2.44
CA ASN A 152 37.79 -37.09 -1.69
C ASN A 152 36.52 -36.44 -2.23
N THR A 153 35.97 -35.58 -1.38
CA THR A 153 34.90 -34.64 -1.71
C THR A 153 35.52 -33.25 -1.81
N ILE A 154 35.17 -32.48 -2.84
CA ILE A 154 35.60 -31.08 -2.96
C ILE A 154 34.45 -30.18 -2.53
N VAL A 155 34.73 -29.24 -1.62
CA VAL A 155 33.80 -28.19 -1.23
C VAL A 155 34.31 -26.87 -1.79
N HIS A 156 33.46 -26.15 -2.51
CA HIS A 156 33.73 -24.79 -3.01
C HIS A 156 32.66 -23.83 -2.54
N GLU A 157 33.04 -22.87 -1.71
CA GLU A 157 32.16 -21.79 -1.29
C GLU A 157 32.34 -20.62 -2.26
N VAL A 158 31.25 -20.20 -2.90
CA VAL A 158 31.22 -19.00 -3.74
C VAL A 158 30.68 -17.85 -2.90
N THR A 159 31.45 -16.78 -2.81
CA THR A 159 31.12 -15.57 -2.02
C THR A 159 31.29 -14.27 -2.81
N LYS A 160 31.78 -14.34 -4.05
CA LYS A 160 32.12 -13.19 -4.91
C LYS A 160 31.27 -13.10 -6.18
N ASN A 161 30.08 -13.68 -6.20
CA ASN A 161 29.10 -13.42 -7.25
C ASN A 161 28.23 -12.22 -6.86
N ASP A 162 28.49 -11.07 -7.48
CA ASP A 162 27.68 -9.86 -7.28
C ASP A 162 26.47 -9.79 -8.22
N THR A 163 26.23 -10.82 -9.04
CA THR A 163 25.07 -10.87 -9.94
C THR A 163 23.79 -10.91 -9.09
N PRO A 164 22.84 -9.97 -9.30
CA PRO A 164 21.56 -9.98 -8.60
C PRO A 164 20.81 -11.29 -8.86
N ILE A 165 20.17 -11.83 -7.81
CA ILE A 165 19.27 -12.97 -7.96
C ILE A 165 18.06 -12.53 -8.77
N ASP A 166 17.83 -13.18 -9.91
CA ASP A 166 16.64 -12.93 -10.73
C ASP A 166 15.41 -13.57 -10.08
N VAL A 167 14.33 -12.79 -9.96
CA VAL A 167 13.07 -13.22 -9.35
C VAL A 167 11.90 -12.83 -10.25
N PRO A 168 10.85 -13.66 -10.35
CA PRO A 168 9.71 -13.36 -11.20
C PRO A 168 8.91 -12.20 -10.62
N LEU A 169 8.99 -11.02 -11.26
CA LEU A 169 8.21 -9.85 -10.87
C LEU A 169 7.02 -9.62 -11.81
N PRO A 170 5.85 -9.21 -11.30
CA PRO A 170 4.77 -8.73 -12.16
C PRO A 170 5.15 -7.39 -12.80
N GLU A 171 4.42 -6.99 -13.84
CA GLU A 171 4.62 -5.70 -14.52
C GLU A 171 4.40 -4.51 -13.57
N SER A 172 3.41 -4.62 -12.69
CA SER A 172 3.05 -3.59 -11.71
C SER A 172 2.50 -4.19 -10.43
N ALA A 173 2.51 -3.41 -9.35
CA ALA A 173 1.88 -3.73 -8.07
C ALA A 173 1.08 -2.53 -7.54
N SER A 174 -0.12 -2.76 -7.00
CA SER A 174 -0.99 -1.72 -6.44
C SER A 174 -1.66 -2.25 -5.17
N GLY A 175 -1.76 -1.40 -4.14
CA GLY A 175 -2.34 -1.73 -2.84
C GLY A 175 -1.41 -2.55 -1.95
N GLN A 176 -0.75 -3.56 -2.52
CA GLN A 176 0.25 -4.40 -1.86
C GLN A 176 1.49 -4.55 -2.76
N PRO A 177 2.71 -4.63 -2.21
CA PRO A 177 3.90 -4.98 -2.97
C PRO A 177 3.82 -6.42 -3.47
N ALA A 178 4.52 -6.70 -4.56
CA ALA A 178 4.65 -8.06 -5.08
C ALA A 178 5.49 -8.90 -4.12
N VAL A 179 5.00 -10.10 -3.76
CA VAL A 179 5.70 -11.04 -2.88
C VAL A 179 5.74 -12.42 -3.53
N GLY A 180 6.78 -13.19 -3.23
CA GLY A 180 6.90 -14.55 -3.74
C GLY A 180 8.24 -15.18 -3.39
N TYR A 181 8.55 -16.27 -4.07
CA TYR A 181 9.83 -16.95 -3.94
C TYR A 181 10.27 -17.60 -5.26
N THR A 182 11.56 -17.89 -5.37
CA THR A 182 12.12 -18.79 -6.38
C THR A 182 13.05 -19.80 -5.71
N ILE A 183 13.17 -20.99 -6.28
CA ILE A 183 14.05 -22.04 -5.75
C ILE A 183 15.47 -21.77 -6.25
N LEU A 184 16.42 -21.63 -5.34
CA LEU A 184 17.84 -21.49 -5.66
C LEU A 184 18.55 -22.86 -5.63
N ASP A 185 18.27 -23.66 -4.60
CA ASP A 185 18.69 -25.05 -4.50
C ASP A 185 17.66 -25.86 -3.73
N GLU A 186 17.55 -27.15 -4.05
CA GLU A 186 16.69 -28.05 -3.31
C GLU A 186 17.10 -29.51 -3.55
N ASP A 187 17.29 -30.26 -2.47
CA ASP A 187 17.47 -31.72 -2.48
C ASP A 187 16.38 -32.41 -1.63
N ASP A 188 16.59 -33.67 -1.26
CA ASP A 188 15.61 -34.43 -0.46
C ASP A 188 15.54 -33.98 1.00
N ASN A 189 16.59 -33.34 1.52
CA ASN A 189 16.77 -33.00 2.93
C ASN A 189 16.86 -31.48 3.19
N ASN A 190 17.26 -30.68 2.21
CA ASN A 190 17.53 -29.25 2.37
C ASN A 190 16.95 -28.45 1.21
N PHE A 191 16.68 -27.17 1.49
CA PHE A 191 16.29 -26.20 0.48
C PHE A 191 16.96 -24.85 0.72
N GLU A 192 17.06 -24.08 -0.36
CA GLU A 192 17.47 -22.69 -0.39
C GLU A 192 16.55 -21.94 -1.36
N TRP A 193 15.83 -20.95 -0.85
CA TRP A 193 14.88 -20.13 -1.61
C TRP A 193 15.31 -18.67 -1.60
N ALA A 194 15.09 -17.97 -2.71
CA ALA A 194 15.06 -16.51 -2.74
C ALA A 194 13.63 -16.06 -2.57
N VAL A 195 13.28 -15.66 -1.35
CA VAL A 195 11.99 -15.06 -1.01
C VAL A 195 12.10 -13.55 -1.24
N PHE A 196 11.12 -12.94 -1.89
CA PHE A 196 11.20 -11.53 -2.27
C PHE A 196 9.96 -10.73 -1.90
N ILE A 197 10.18 -9.42 -1.73
CA ILE A 197 9.15 -8.38 -1.67
C ILE A 197 9.59 -7.21 -2.56
N SER A 198 8.68 -6.70 -3.40
CA SER A 198 9.05 -5.80 -4.49
C SER A 198 7.99 -4.76 -4.80
N ASN A 199 8.45 -3.55 -5.09
CA ASN A 199 7.73 -2.57 -5.87
C ASN A 199 8.31 -2.56 -7.30
N PRO A 200 7.68 -3.27 -8.26
CA PRO A 200 8.16 -3.32 -9.64
C PRO A 200 7.83 -2.05 -10.44
N ASN A 201 6.99 -1.16 -9.91
CA ASN A 201 6.51 0.00 -10.64
C ASN A 201 7.66 0.95 -10.97
N LYS A 202 7.68 1.46 -12.21
CA LYS A 202 8.65 2.45 -12.68
C LYS A 202 8.10 3.88 -12.69
N ASN A 203 6.77 4.00 -12.69
CA ASN A 203 6.02 5.25 -12.78
C ASN A 203 4.88 5.22 -11.77
N TYR A 204 4.24 6.38 -11.58
CA TYR A 204 3.07 6.49 -10.71
C TYR A 204 1.93 5.58 -11.14
N ILE A 205 1.42 4.84 -10.17
CA ILE A 205 0.21 4.03 -10.20
C ILE A 205 -0.47 4.28 -8.85
N TRP A 206 -1.79 4.38 -8.85
CA TRP A 206 -2.58 4.49 -7.62
C TRP A 206 -2.22 3.36 -6.65
N GLN A 207 -1.86 3.68 -5.41
CA GLN A 207 -1.38 2.75 -4.38
C GLN A 207 -0.14 1.94 -4.78
N GLY A 208 0.67 2.47 -5.69
CA GLY A 208 1.90 1.85 -6.17
C GLY A 208 3.12 2.77 -6.10
N SER A 209 2.98 3.97 -5.54
CA SER A 209 4.06 4.96 -5.47
C SER A 209 5.19 4.55 -4.54
N SER A 210 4.83 4.05 -3.37
CA SER A 210 5.73 3.37 -2.45
C SER A 210 4.95 2.43 -1.54
N PHE A 211 5.67 1.50 -0.91
CA PHE A 211 5.11 0.68 0.17
C PHE A 211 5.94 0.85 1.42
N SER A 212 5.28 1.10 2.56
CA SER A 212 5.89 1.16 3.88
C SER A 212 5.57 -0.13 4.62
N LEU A 213 6.59 -0.89 5.03
CA LEU A 213 6.39 -2.25 5.53
C LEU A 213 7.32 -2.62 6.69
N TRP A 214 6.80 -3.48 7.57
CA TRP A 214 7.58 -4.16 8.61
C TRP A 214 8.37 -5.34 8.04
N GLY A 215 7.84 -5.99 7.01
CA GLY A 215 8.32 -7.29 6.57
C GLY A 215 7.37 -7.99 5.63
N MET A 216 7.48 -9.32 5.63
CA MET A 216 6.56 -10.22 4.95
C MET A 216 6.35 -11.51 5.75
N SER A 217 5.32 -12.27 5.40
CA SER A 217 5.06 -13.59 5.95
C SER A 217 4.69 -14.58 4.86
N PHE A 218 4.88 -15.87 5.15
CA PHE A 218 4.45 -16.98 4.30
C PHE A 218 4.28 -18.24 5.16
N GLU A 219 3.68 -19.28 4.59
CA GLU A 219 3.48 -20.56 5.26
C GLU A 219 4.30 -21.67 4.60
N THR A 220 4.92 -22.54 5.40
CA THR A 220 5.60 -23.74 4.90
C THR A 220 5.52 -24.89 5.92
N ASP A 221 5.51 -26.12 5.42
CA ASP A 221 5.64 -27.34 6.24
C ASP A 221 7.11 -27.66 6.61
N ASN A 222 8.07 -26.90 6.07
CA ASN A 222 9.51 -27.15 6.23
C ASN A 222 10.13 -26.32 7.38
N GLU A 223 11.25 -26.79 7.95
CA GLU A 223 11.96 -26.09 9.03
C GLU A 223 12.87 -25.01 8.44
N ILE A 224 12.68 -23.73 8.79
CA ILE A 224 13.59 -22.65 8.41
C ILE A 224 14.78 -22.61 9.40
N THR A 225 16.00 -22.79 8.89
CA THR A 225 17.22 -22.76 9.70
C THR A 225 17.93 -21.41 9.66
N SER A 226 17.81 -20.64 8.57
CA SER A 226 18.36 -19.28 8.48
C SER A 226 17.68 -18.44 7.41
N VAL A 227 17.71 -17.12 7.61
CA VAL A 227 17.27 -16.11 6.64
C VAL A 227 18.34 -15.02 6.54
N SER A 228 18.92 -14.85 5.36
CA SER A 228 19.89 -13.78 5.09
C SER A 228 19.19 -12.50 4.63
N ASN A 229 19.86 -11.35 4.77
CA ASN A 229 19.37 -10.01 4.40
C ASN A 229 18.12 -9.52 5.14
N ALA A 230 17.66 -10.25 6.16
CA ALA A 230 16.61 -9.81 7.06
C ALA A 230 17.19 -9.14 8.31
N ASP A 231 16.39 -8.32 8.98
CA ASP A 231 16.69 -7.87 10.35
C ASP A 231 16.52 -9.03 11.33
N SER A 232 15.41 -9.75 11.20
CA SER A 232 15.06 -10.90 12.02
C SER A 232 14.03 -11.78 11.30
N PHE A 233 13.94 -13.05 11.70
CA PHE A 233 12.85 -13.93 11.29
C PHE A 233 12.33 -14.75 12.47
N LYS A 234 11.07 -15.19 12.39
CA LYS A 234 10.44 -16.10 13.35
C LYS A 234 9.61 -17.14 12.60
N GLN A 235 9.64 -18.39 13.05
CA GLN A 235 8.76 -19.44 12.56
C GLN A 235 7.91 -19.99 13.72
N ASN A 236 6.60 -19.88 13.60
CA ASN A 236 5.62 -20.40 14.56
C ASN A 236 4.76 -21.45 13.86
N GLY A 237 5.09 -22.72 14.04
CA GLY A 237 4.49 -23.80 13.25
C GLY A 237 4.77 -23.59 11.76
N LYS A 238 3.72 -23.47 10.96
CA LYS A 238 3.87 -23.22 9.51
C LYS A 238 4.17 -21.78 9.16
N ASN A 239 3.79 -20.83 10.02
CA ASN A 239 3.87 -19.41 9.70
C ASN A 239 5.28 -18.89 9.92
N VAL A 240 5.88 -18.32 8.86
CA VAL A 240 7.18 -17.68 8.87
C VAL A 240 6.99 -16.19 8.69
N ILE A 241 7.59 -15.39 9.57
CA ILE A 241 7.62 -13.93 9.49
C ILE A 241 9.06 -13.49 9.29
N ILE A 242 9.31 -12.67 8.27
CA ILE A 242 10.60 -12.04 7.99
C ILE A 242 10.43 -10.54 8.17
N ASN A 243 11.22 -9.92 9.06
CA ASN A 243 11.25 -8.48 9.24
C ASN A 243 12.38 -7.87 8.40
N VAL A 244 12.09 -6.75 7.75
CA VAL A 244 13.11 -5.99 7.01
C VAL A 244 13.89 -5.09 7.94
N LYS A 245 15.12 -4.72 7.53
CA LYS A 245 15.93 -3.74 8.25
C LYS A 245 15.24 -2.39 8.28
N GLN A 246 15.53 -1.61 9.31
CA GLN A 246 14.83 -0.35 9.55
C GLN A 246 14.98 0.66 8.39
N ASP A 247 16.16 0.72 7.78
CA ASP A 247 16.48 1.54 6.60
C ASP A 247 15.91 0.98 5.29
N GLU A 248 15.40 -0.25 5.30
CA GLU A 248 14.81 -0.96 4.15
C GLU A 248 13.27 -1.01 4.20
N ARG A 249 12.62 -0.38 5.19
CA ARG A 249 11.15 -0.37 5.38
C ARG A 249 10.38 0.38 4.30
N LEU A 250 11.06 1.22 3.52
CA LEU A 250 10.49 1.90 2.36
C LEU A 250 10.84 1.14 1.08
N LEU A 251 9.82 0.73 0.33
CA LEU A 251 9.95 0.23 -1.04
C LEU A 251 9.45 1.31 -2.02
N PRO A 252 10.32 2.25 -2.47
CA PRO A 252 9.99 3.17 -3.54
C PRO A 252 9.94 2.44 -4.89
N TYR A 253 9.74 3.16 -5.99
CA TYR A 253 9.74 2.62 -7.34
C TYR A 253 10.93 1.71 -7.64
N ASN A 254 10.69 0.68 -8.46
CA ASN A 254 11.69 -0.23 -9.00
C ASN A 254 12.65 -0.79 -7.93
N THR A 255 12.10 -1.20 -6.80
CA THR A 255 12.86 -1.65 -5.63
C THR A 255 12.43 -3.04 -5.22
N THR A 256 13.40 -3.96 -5.14
CA THR A 256 13.20 -5.34 -4.68
C THR A 256 14.09 -5.62 -3.46
N ARG A 257 13.56 -6.39 -2.51
CA ARG A 257 14.31 -6.98 -1.40
C ARG A 257 14.23 -8.50 -1.54
N ILE A 258 15.38 -9.16 -1.41
CA ILE A 258 15.50 -10.61 -1.55
C ILE A 258 16.14 -11.16 -0.28
N PHE A 259 15.42 -12.10 0.34
CA PHE A 259 15.84 -12.87 1.50
C PHE A 259 16.24 -14.27 1.03
N VAL A 260 17.46 -14.68 1.37
CA VAL A 260 17.90 -16.06 1.12
C VAL A 260 17.49 -16.90 2.32
N VAL A 261 16.47 -17.74 2.12
CA VAL A 261 15.86 -18.59 3.15
C VAL A 261 16.38 -20.01 2.98
N LYS A 262 17.05 -20.54 4.01
CA LYS A 262 17.57 -21.91 4.04
C LYS A 262 16.85 -22.72 5.11
N GLY A 263 16.72 -24.01 4.88
CA GLY A 263 16.07 -24.89 5.84
C GLY A 263 16.16 -26.37 5.53
N LYS A 264 15.59 -27.17 6.43
CA LYS A 264 15.45 -28.61 6.24
C LYS A 264 14.10 -28.93 5.64
N LYS A 265 14.13 -29.79 4.63
CA LYS A 265 12.96 -30.26 3.92
C LYS A 265 12.36 -31.47 4.65
N HIS A 266 11.11 -31.34 5.04
CA HIS A 266 10.29 -32.41 5.64
C HIS A 266 9.05 -32.70 4.79
N SER A 267 8.74 -31.81 3.84
CA SER A 267 7.58 -31.86 2.95
C SER A 267 7.97 -31.40 1.56
N SER A 268 7.38 -32.02 0.53
CA SER A 268 7.51 -31.58 -0.87
C SER A 268 6.53 -30.46 -1.24
N LYS A 269 5.69 -30.00 -0.31
CA LYS A 269 4.74 -28.91 -0.59
C LYS A 269 5.47 -27.58 -0.69
N ALA A 270 5.15 -26.83 -1.75
CA ALA A 270 5.60 -25.46 -1.93
C ALA A 270 5.14 -24.56 -0.76
N PRO A 271 5.94 -23.56 -0.36
CA PRO A 271 5.46 -22.51 0.53
C PRO A 271 4.29 -21.75 -0.11
N THR A 272 3.35 -21.32 0.72
CA THR A 272 2.10 -20.68 0.30
C THR A 272 1.84 -19.43 1.13
N ASN A 273 0.72 -18.74 0.86
CA ASN A 273 0.22 -17.63 1.68
C ASN A 273 1.24 -16.49 1.89
N PHE A 274 2.03 -16.19 0.85
CA PHE A 274 2.92 -15.04 0.85
C PHE A 274 2.11 -13.74 1.00
N LYS A 275 2.46 -12.94 2.01
CA LYS A 275 1.81 -11.68 2.36
C LYS A 275 2.85 -10.64 2.75
N SER A 276 2.64 -9.40 2.33
CA SER A 276 3.36 -8.25 2.85
C SER A 276 2.79 -7.82 4.20
N ASN A 277 3.68 -7.46 5.13
CA ASN A 277 3.31 -6.91 6.42
C ASN A 277 3.50 -5.39 6.33
N LEU A 278 2.49 -4.68 5.81
CA LEU A 278 2.54 -3.22 5.71
C LEU A 278 2.60 -2.58 7.10
N MET A 279 3.14 -1.36 7.16
CA MET A 279 3.03 -0.49 8.34
C MET A 279 1.63 0.13 8.37
N ARG A 280 0.60 -0.71 8.44
CA ARG A 280 -0.82 -0.34 8.51
C ARG A 280 -1.51 -1.35 9.43
N GLY A 281 -2.41 -0.88 10.29
CA GLY A 281 -3.10 -1.76 11.24
C GLY A 281 -4.25 -2.55 10.63
N ASP A 282 -4.84 -3.43 11.45
CA ASP A 282 -6.12 -4.10 11.17
C ASP A 282 -7.28 -3.10 11.29
N ILE A 283 -7.43 -2.27 10.26
CA ILE A 283 -8.43 -1.22 10.17
C ILE A 283 -9.53 -1.62 9.19
N SER A 284 -10.78 -1.33 9.56
CA SER A 284 -11.95 -1.53 8.69
C SER A 284 -12.67 -0.21 8.44
N TYR A 285 -13.37 -0.18 7.31
CA TYR A 285 -14.24 0.91 6.88
C TYR A 285 -15.66 0.37 6.64
N PRO A 286 -16.71 1.16 6.91
CA PRO A 286 -18.07 0.82 6.53
C PRO A 286 -18.16 0.48 5.04
N THR A 287 -18.96 -0.53 4.71
CA THR A 287 -19.30 -0.86 3.33
C THR A 287 -20.71 -0.35 3.04
N PHE A 288 -20.83 0.54 2.05
CA PHE A 288 -22.10 1.10 1.63
C PHE A 288 -22.68 0.34 0.43
N THR A 289 -24.01 0.42 0.27
CA THR A 289 -24.74 -0.26 -0.79
C THR A 289 -24.25 0.17 -2.17
N SER A 290 -23.91 -0.80 -3.02
CA SER A 290 -23.47 -0.53 -4.40
C SER A 290 -24.64 -0.18 -5.32
N LEU A 291 -24.32 0.38 -6.49
CA LEU A 291 -25.29 0.48 -7.60
C LEU A 291 -25.87 -0.90 -7.95
N PRO A 292 -27.09 -0.95 -8.55
CA PRO A 292 -27.65 -2.17 -9.14
C PRO A 292 -26.65 -2.87 -10.07
N SER A 293 -26.66 -4.21 -10.10
CA SER A 293 -25.79 -5.00 -10.99
C SER A 293 -26.06 -4.76 -12.48
N SER A 294 -27.20 -4.16 -12.82
CA SER A 294 -27.56 -3.71 -14.18
C SER A 294 -26.82 -2.44 -14.62
N PHE A 295 -26.20 -1.71 -13.69
CA PHE A 295 -25.31 -0.61 -14.00
C PHE A 295 -24.00 -1.13 -14.59
N VAL A 296 -23.60 -0.59 -15.73
CA VAL A 296 -22.31 -0.88 -16.35
C VAL A 296 -21.67 0.45 -16.77
N LYS A 297 -20.36 0.58 -16.53
CA LYS A 297 -19.56 1.73 -16.99
C LYS A 297 -19.74 1.93 -18.50
N ASN A 298 -19.87 3.18 -18.95
CA ASN A 298 -20.04 3.59 -20.34
C ASN A 298 -21.30 3.04 -21.01
N LYS A 299 -22.34 2.66 -20.26
CA LYS A 299 -23.59 2.18 -20.84
C LYS A 299 -24.18 3.25 -21.77
N PRO A 300 -24.55 2.90 -23.03
CA PRO A 300 -25.04 3.89 -23.99
C PRO A 300 -26.35 4.57 -23.53
N VAL A 301 -27.25 3.79 -22.95
CA VAL A 301 -28.53 4.26 -22.41
C VAL A 301 -28.67 3.76 -20.98
N LEU A 302 -28.83 4.68 -20.03
CA LEU A 302 -29.14 4.41 -18.64
C LEU A 302 -30.63 4.59 -18.40
N ASN A 303 -31.22 3.67 -17.65
CA ASN A 303 -32.62 3.75 -17.20
C ASN A 303 -32.69 3.74 -15.66
N GLU A 304 -33.86 4.04 -15.10
CA GLU A 304 -34.06 4.11 -13.65
C GLU A 304 -33.62 2.83 -12.92
N LYS A 305 -33.89 1.65 -13.48
CA LYS A 305 -33.51 0.34 -12.91
C LYS A 305 -31.99 0.09 -12.87
N ASP A 306 -31.19 0.89 -13.56
CA ASP A 306 -29.74 0.83 -13.50
C ASP A 306 -29.20 1.64 -12.30
N LEU A 307 -30.02 2.49 -11.69
CA LEU A 307 -29.61 3.40 -10.63
C LEU A 307 -30.34 3.10 -9.31
N ILE A 308 -31.60 2.66 -9.39
CA ILE A 308 -32.49 2.46 -8.26
C ILE A 308 -32.92 0.99 -8.18
N VAL A 309 -32.58 0.33 -7.07
CA VAL A 309 -32.98 -1.06 -6.79
C VAL A 309 -34.48 -1.12 -6.44
N ASN A 310 -34.91 -0.31 -5.47
CA ASN A 310 -36.29 -0.22 -5.02
C ASN A 310 -36.69 1.26 -4.89
N LYS A 311 -37.61 1.71 -5.74
CA LYS A 311 -38.05 3.11 -5.80
C LYS A 311 -38.77 3.57 -4.54
N THR A 312 -39.54 2.69 -3.89
CA THR A 312 -40.27 3.02 -2.66
C THR A 312 -39.31 3.30 -1.52
N ASP A 313 -38.29 2.45 -1.35
CA ASP A 313 -37.28 2.63 -0.29
C ASP A 313 -36.38 3.83 -0.59
N TYR A 314 -36.00 4.00 -1.87
CA TYR A 314 -35.14 5.09 -2.34
C TYR A 314 -35.72 6.47 -1.98
N TYR A 315 -36.99 6.71 -2.31
CA TYR A 315 -37.68 7.98 -2.03
C TYR A 315 -38.46 7.97 -0.71
N ASN A 316 -38.19 7.02 0.19
CA ASN A 316 -38.86 6.99 1.49
C ASN A 316 -38.42 8.19 2.34
N SER A 317 -39.37 9.06 2.73
CA SER A 317 -39.07 10.21 3.58
C SER A 317 -38.83 9.83 5.04
N GLN A 318 -39.36 8.70 5.47
CA GLN A 318 -39.20 8.16 6.82
C GLN A 318 -37.89 7.39 6.91
N ILE A 319 -37.08 7.72 7.91
CA ILE A 319 -35.77 7.11 8.11
C ILE A 319 -35.63 6.56 9.52
N LYS A 320 -34.64 5.68 9.70
CA LYS A 320 -34.24 5.19 11.01
C LYS A 320 -33.52 6.30 11.79
N SER A 321 -33.97 6.58 13.00
CA SER A 321 -33.22 7.36 14.00
C SER A 321 -32.50 6.43 14.99
N ASN A 322 -31.68 7.00 15.86
CA ASN A 322 -30.90 6.28 16.87
C ASN A 322 -30.05 5.18 16.24
N THR A 323 -29.33 5.53 15.17
CA THR A 323 -28.44 4.62 14.46
C THR A 323 -27.30 4.12 15.34
N GLY A 324 -26.95 4.86 16.39
CA GLY A 324 -25.85 4.51 17.29
C GLY A 324 -24.47 4.73 16.65
N ASN A 325 -24.43 5.38 15.48
CA ASN A 325 -23.20 5.81 14.84
C ASN A 325 -22.51 6.90 15.68
N LYS A 326 -21.19 6.81 15.79
CA LYS A 326 -20.36 7.69 16.63
C LYS A 326 -19.31 8.34 15.76
N LEU A 327 -18.07 7.85 15.78
CA LEU A 327 -17.04 8.22 14.82
C LEU A 327 -17.34 7.65 13.42
N MET A 328 -17.55 6.34 13.34
CA MET A 328 -17.79 5.63 12.08
C MET A 328 -19.29 5.48 11.78
N TYR A 329 -19.64 5.53 10.50
CA TYR A 329 -21.00 5.43 9.96
C TYR A 329 -21.35 3.99 9.56
N ASN A 330 -21.29 3.07 10.53
CA ASN A 330 -21.46 1.63 10.30
C ASN A 330 -22.92 1.19 10.08
N ASN A 331 -23.88 1.98 10.55
CA ASN A 331 -25.31 1.63 10.51
C ASN A 331 -26.09 2.78 9.88
N PRO A 332 -25.98 3.00 8.56
CA PRO A 332 -26.61 4.13 7.90
C PRO A 332 -28.13 4.14 8.12
N ALA A 333 -28.72 5.33 8.21
CA ALA A 333 -30.17 5.48 8.37
C ALA A 333 -30.94 5.13 7.09
N SER A 334 -30.26 5.19 5.94
CA SER A 334 -30.73 4.79 4.62
C SER A 334 -29.54 4.32 3.79
N ASP A 335 -29.75 3.30 2.97
CA ASP A 335 -28.72 2.75 2.08
C ASP A 335 -28.35 3.68 0.91
N THR A 336 -29.21 4.65 0.58
CA THR A 336 -29.08 5.46 -0.64
C THR A 336 -29.20 6.97 -0.40
N GLN A 337 -29.74 7.39 0.74
CA GLN A 337 -29.91 8.81 1.04
C GLN A 337 -28.77 9.38 1.89
N LEU A 338 -28.36 10.62 1.60
CA LEU A 338 -27.52 11.41 2.47
C LEU A 338 -28.36 12.03 3.58
N ILE A 339 -28.32 11.42 4.77
CA ILE A 339 -29.09 11.88 5.92
C ILE A 339 -28.25 12.84 6.75
N ILE A 340 -28.64 14.12 6.74
CA ILE A 340 -28.12 15.17 7.63
C ILE A 340 -29.30 15.70 8.47
N PRO A 341 -29.50 15.22 9.70
CA PRO A 341 -30.59 15.65 10.55
C PRO A 341 -30.42 17.07 11.09
N MET A 342 -31.52 17.81 11.17
CA MET A 342 -31.54 19.24 11.47
C MET A 342 -32.41 19.55 12.69
N PRO A 343 -31.95 19.22 13.91
CA PRO A 343 -32.73 19.49 15.12
C PRO A 343 -33.05 20.98 15.24
N LYS A 344 -34.28 21.28 15.69
CA LYS A 344 -34.79 22.67 15.79
C LYS A 344 -33.83 23.59 16.55
N LYS A 345 -33.27 23.08 17.65
CA LYS A 345 -32.19 23.68 18.44
C LYS A 345 -31.46 22.60 19.25
N MET A 346 -30.24 22.89 19.68
CA MET A 346 -29.48 22.04 20.57
C MET A 346 -30.10 22.00 21.98
N PRO A 347 -30.24 20.79 22.58
CA PRO A 347 -30.86 20.63 23.89
C PRO A 347 -29.94 21.05 25.06
N VAL A 348 -28.65 21.19 24.78
CA VAL A 348 -27.61 21.60 25.73
C VAL A 348 -26.74 22.69 25.10
N PRO A 349 -26.01 23.48 25.90
CA PRO A 349 -25.12 24.50 25.36
C PRO A 349 -24.01 23.85 24.51
N ILE A 350 -23.78 24.40 23.32
CA ILE A 350 -22.66 24.02 22.45
C ILE A 350 -21.76 25.25 22.26
N ASN A 351 -20.46 25.12 22.51
CA ASN A 351 -19.52 26.25 22.57
C ASN A 351 -20.01 27.40 23.48
N GLY A 352 -20.66 27.04 24.59
CA GLY A 352 -21.25 28.01 25.52
C GLY A 352 -22.52 28.69 25.03
N VAL A 353 -23.02 28.35 23.82
CA VAL A 353 -24.24 28.94 23.24
C VAL A 353 -25.47 28.12 23.62
N ASN A 354 -26.38 28.73 24.35
CA ASN A 354 -27.69 28.16 24.67
C ASN A 354 -28.60 28.23 23.43
N GLY A 355 -29.26 27.13 23.09
CA GLY A 355 -30.21 27.11 21.98
C GLY A 355 -29.58 27.25 20.60
N LEU A 356 -28.29 26.90 20.44
CA LEU A 356 -27.60 26.85 19.15
C LEU A 356 -28.45 26.09 18.13
N LYS A 357 -28.59 26.65 16.93
CA LYS A 357 -29.30 26.02 15.81
C LYS A 357 -28.29 25.42 14.85
N ILE A 358 -28.44 24.13 14.56
CA ILE A 358 -27.68 23.50 13.47
C ILE A 358 -28.24 24.00 12.15
N TRP A 359 -27.35 24.38 11.24
CA TRP A 359 -27.67 24.77 9.87
C TRP A 359 -26.56 24.27 8.92
N ILE A 360 -26.87 24.12 7.64
CA ILE A 360 -25.85 23.79 6.62
C ILE A 360 -25.71 25.01 5.70
N PRO A 361 -24.58 25.75 5.77
CA PRO A 361 -24.42 27.02 5.06
C PRO A 361 -24.40 26.88 3.53
N SER A 362 -24.01 25.71 3.01
CA SER A 362 -23.84 25.50 1.58
C SER A 362 -24.18 24.07 1.16
N LYS A 363 -24.83 23.91 0.00
CA LYS A 363 -24.99 22.60 -0.63
C LYS A 363 -23.65 21.96 -1.00
N TYR A 364 -22.63 22.76 -1.28
CA TYR A 364 -21.27 22.28 -1.56
C TYR A 364 -20.63 21.64 -0.31
N LEU A 365 -20.88 22.19 0.88
CA LEU A 365 -20.48 21.57 2.15
C LEU A 365 -21.18 20.22 2.34
N ALA A 366 -22.50 20.14 2.08
CA ALA A 366 -23.22 18.88 2.17
C ALA A 366 -22.73 17.83 1.15
N MET A 367 -22.42 18.22 -0.09
CA MET A 367 -21.79 17.32 -1.08
C MET A 367 -20.40 16.85 -0.63
N GLY A 368 -19.61 17.74 0.01
CA GLY A 368 -18.34 17.38 0.63
C GLY A 368 -18.51 16.36 1.77
N ILE A 369 -19.49 16.57 2.66
CA ILE A 369 -19.83 15.64 3.76
C ILE A 369 -20.27 14.28 3.20
N GLY A 370 -21.14 14.27 2.18
CA GLY A 370 -21.56 13.02 1.53
C GLY A 370 -20.40 12.27 0.90
N THR A 371 -19.52 12.99 0.19
CA THR A 371 -18.31 12.42 -0.43
C THR A 371 -17.36 11.85 0.61
N GLY A 372 -17.03 12.63 1.64
CA GLY A 372 -16.16 12.18 2.71
C GLY A 372 -16.72 10.98 3.47
N THR A 373 -18.05 10.94 3.68
CA THR A 373 -18.72 9.82 4.34
C THR A 373 -18.61 8.54 3.50
N GLU A 374 -18.90 8.59 2.20
CA GLU A 374 -18.76 7.43 1.30
C GLU A 374 -17.30 6.99 1.10
N TYR A 375 -16.35 7.93 1.14
CA TYR A 375 -14.94 7.64 0.89
C TYR A 375 -14.18 7.21 2.14
N PHE A 376 -14.59 7.65 3.33
CA PHE A 376 -13.80 7.42 4.55
C PHE A 376 -14.62 6.84 5.69
N GLY A 377 -15.94 6.73 5.53
CA GLY A 377 -16.84 6.09 6.47
C GLY A 377 -17.07 6.86 7.77
N LEU A 378 -16.59 8.10 7.89
CA LEU A 378 -16.83 8.93 9.08
C LEU A 378 -18.28 9.42 9.10
N ASN A 379 -18.86 9.46 10.29
CA ASN A 379 -20.24 9.88 10.52
C ASN A 379 -20.46 11.33 10.09
N PRO A 380 -21.45 11.64 9.22
CA PRO A 380 -21.75 13.02 8.82
C PRO A 380 -22.13 13.90 10.03
N ASN A 381 -22.79 13.33 11.06
CA ASN A 381 -23.15 14.08 12.27
C ASN A 381 -21.92 14.45 13.10
N PHE A 382 -20.88 13.59 13.10
CA PHE A 382 -19.59 13.91 13.72
C PHE A 382 -18.94 15.10 13.02
N MET A 383 -18.95 15.12 11.69
CA MET A 383 -18.33 16.21 10.93
C MET A 383 -19.11 17.53 11.07
N VAL A 384 -20.44 17.49 11.14
CA VAL A 384 -21.23 18.67 11.49
C VAL A 384 -20.84 19.18 12.88
N GLY A 385 -20.77 18.30 13.87
CA GLY A 385 -20.33 18.64 15.23
C GLY A 385 -18.93 19.24 15.28
N LEU A 386 -17.97 18.64 14.57
CA LEU A 386 -16.60 19.14 14.48
C LEU A 386 -16.56 20.54 13.86
N SER A 387 -17.27 20.76 12.76
CA SER A 387 -17.32 22.08 12.10
C SER A 387 -17.92 23.18 12.99
N ILE A 388 -18.90 22.84 13.84
CA ILE A 388 -19.47 23.75 14.84
C ILE A 388 -18.43 24.03 15.91
N LYS A 389 -17.80 22.97 16.43
CA LYS A 389 -16.82 23.07 17.50
C LYS A 389 -15.63 23.93 17.12
N GLU A 390 -15.10 23.72 15.92
CA GLU A 390 -13.86 24.33 15.43
C GLU A 390 -14.05 25.76 14.91
N ASN A 391 -15.12 26.05 14.14
CA ASN A 391 -15.29 27.36 13.49
C ASN A 391 -16.75 27.80 13.36
N PHE A 392 -17.69 27.26 14.15
CA PHE A 392 -19.12 27.58 14.04
C PHE A 392 -19.73 27.38 12.64
N THR A 393 -19.08 26.60 11.76
CA THR A 393 -19.46 26.52 10.34
C THR A 393 -20.92 26.10 10.18
N CYS A 394 -21.34 25.05 10.87
CA CYS A 394 -22.71 24.56 10.86
C CYS A 394 -23.55 25.00 12.09
N GLY A 395 -23.14 26.07 12.78
CA GLY A 395 -23.76 26.50 14.04
C GLY A 395 -24.19 27.97 14.04
N LEU A 396 -25.48 28.21 14.25
CA LEU A 396 -26.06 29.54 14.42
C LEU A 396 -26.34 29.84 15.88
N ALA A 397 -25.92 31.01 16.33
CA ALA A 397 -26.17 31.50 17.67
C ALA A 397 -27.43 32.39 17.68
N PRO A 398 -28.36 32.19 18.63
CA PRO A 398 -29.42 33.16 18.87
C PRO A 398 -28.84 34.53 19.21
N LEU A 399 -29.47 35.62 18.76
CA LEU A 399 -28.96 36.98 18.99
C LEU A 399 -28.91 37.34 20.48
N GLU A 400 -29.81 36.79 21.29
CA GLU A 400 -29.83 36.93 22.74
C GLU A 400 -28.60 36.32 23.44
N SER A 401 -27.82 35.49 22.73
CA SER A 401 -26.54 34.96 23.23
C SER A 401 -25.40 35.98 23.15
N GLY A 402 -25.64 37.18 22.60
CA GLY A 402 -24.67 38.27 22.51
C GLY A 402 -23.80 38.26 21.25
N TYR A 403 -23.91 37.22 20.42
CA TYR A 403 -23.25 37.16 19.11
C TYR A 403 -23.98 38.06 18.09
N THR A 404 -23.23 38.74 17.23
CA THR A 404 -23.76 39.74 16.26
C THR A 404 -23.11 39.68 14.87
N GLU A 405 -22.28 38.67 14.63
CA GLU A 405 -21.52 38.43 13.41
C GLU A 405 -22.40 37.82 12.30
N ASN A 406 -22.11 38.17 11.03
CA ASN A 406 -22.69 37.54 9.84
C ASN A 406 -24.20 37.22 9.95
N ILE A 407 -25.03 38.21 10.25
CA ILE A 407 -26.46 37.97 10.50
C ILE A 407 -27.12 37.28 9.30
N VAL A 408 -27.71 36.11 9.54
CA VAL A 408 -28.44 35.33 8.54
C VAL A 408 -29.91 35.18 8.95
N THR A 409 -30.79 35.06 7.96
CA THR A 409 -32.21 34.79 8.20
C THR A 409 -32.53 33.36 7.80
N VAL A 410 -32.99 32.55 8.75
CA VAL A 410 -33.41 31.16 8.53
C VAL A 410 -34.86 31.03 8.99
N ASN A 411 -35.74 30.60 8.08
CA ASN A 411 -37.19 30.48 8.34
C ASN A 411 -37.84 31.76 8.90
N GLY A 412 -37.38 32.93 8.44
CA GLY A 412 -37.89 34.24 8.88
C GLY A 412 -37.31 34.77 10.20
N GLU A 413 -36.48 33.99 10.89
CA GLU A 413 -35.81 34.39 12.13
C GLU A 413 -34.35 34.77 11.88
N LYS A 414 -33.86 35.80 12.59
CA LYS A 414 -32.46 36.28 12.46
C LYS A 414 -31.56 35.57 13.47
N TRP A 415 -30.40 35.16 12.99
CA TRP A 415 -29.38 34.47 13.78
C TRP A 415 -28.03 35.14 13.55
N SER A 416 -27.16 35.09 14.56
CA SER A 416 -25.74 35.36 14.35
C SER A 416 -25.06 34.10 13.83
N TRP A 417 -24.14 34.26 12.89
CA TRP A 417 -23.29 33.18 12.43
C TRP A 417 -21.83 33.51 12.78
N PRO A 418 -21.32 33.04 13.94
CA PRO A 418 -19.99 33.41 14.45
C PRO A 418 -18.80 32.82 13.69
N ILE A 419 -19.01 32.31 12.48
CA ILE A 419 -17.96 31.76 11.64
C ILE A 419 -16.90 32.80 11.31
N GLN A 420 -15.63 32.38 11.29
CA GLN A 420 -14.58 33.09 10.58
C GLN A 420 -14.52 32.58 9.13
N LYS A 421 -15.33 33.19 8.24
CA LYS A 421 -15.55 32.70 6.85
C LYS A 421 -14.27 32.45 6.06
N LYS A 422 -13.25 33.30 6.27
CA LYS A 422 -11.96 33.27 5.56
C LYS A 422 -10.81 32.84 6.46
N HIS A 423 -11.08 32.03 7.48
CA HIS A 423 -10.02 31.46 8.29
C HIS A 423 -9.08 30.63 7.40
N PRO A 424 -7.74 30.79 7.49
CA PRO A 424 -6.80 30.05 6.66
C PRO A 424 -6.96 28.54 6.79
N ASP A 425 -7.26 28.06 8.01
CA ASP A 425 -7.47 26.64 8.30
C ASP A 425 -8.92 26.15 8.05
N GLY A 426 -9.74 26.98 7.41
CA GLY A 426 -11.01 26.56 6.83
C GLY A 426 -12.12 26.23 7.86
N PRO A 427 -13.15 25.50 7.42
CA PRO A 427 -14.34 25.23 8.22
C PRO A 427 -14.14 24.22 9.36
N PHE A 428 -13.03 23.47 9.36
CA PHE A 428 -12.70 22.42 10.33
C PHE A 428 -11.35 22.66 11.05
N GLN A 429 -10.76 23.85 10.88
CA GLN A 429 -9.49 24.25 11.50
C GLN A 429 -8.32 23.29 11.23
N GLN A 430 -8.21 22.79 9.98
CA GLN A 430 -7.08 21.95 9.60
C GLN A 430 -5.82 22.80 9.41
N GLU A 431 -4.90 22.76 10.38
CA GLU A 431 -3.66 23.53 10.32
C GLU A 431 -2.73 23.11 9.17
N LYS A 432 -1.99 24.08 8.61
CA LYS A 432 -0.99 23.86 7.56
C LYS A 432 0.04 22.78 7.88
N GLY A 433 0.45 22.65 9.14
CA GLY A 433 1.38 21.60 9.58
C GLY A 433 0.79 20.20 9.41
N ASN A 434 -0.45 20.01 9.85
CA ASN A 434 -1.20 18.76 9.69
C ASN A 434 -1.41 18.43 8.20
N PHE A 435 -1.85 19.40 7.40
CA PHE A 435 -2.05 19.21 5.95
C PHE A 435 -0.77 18.73 5.25
N ASN A 436 0.37 19.38 5.52
CA ASN A 436 1.65 19.01 4.92
C ASN A 436 2.11 17.60 5.32
N GLU A 437 1.76 17.15 6.51
CA GLU A 437 2.06 15.79 6.94
C GLU A 437 1.21 14.77 6.17
N ILE A 438 -0.10 15.01 6.07
CA ILE A 438 -1.02 14.16 5.32
C ILE A 438 -0.64 14.12 3.84
N LYS A 439 -0.26 15.26 3.24
CA LYS A 439 0.25 15.35 1.87
C LYS A 439 1.41 14.38 1.61
N LYS A 440 2.36 14.28 2.56
CA LYS A 440 3.51 13.36 2.44
C LYS A 440 3.11 11.89 2.59
N GLN A 441 2.05 11.61 3.33
CA GLN A 441 1.65 10.26 3.71
C GLN A 441 0.56 9.66 2.81
N TYR A 442 -0.23 10.50 2.14
CA TYR A 442 -1.20 10.12 1.10
C TYR A 442 -0.79 10.68 -0.27
N PRO A 443 0.31 10.17 -0.86
CA PRO A 443 0.78 10.64 -2.16
C PRO A 443 -0.22 10.36 -3.29
N ASP A 444 -1.17 9.44 -3.10
CA ASP A 444 -2.22 9.14 -4.08
C ASP A 444 -3.23 10.28 -4.24
N TYR A 445 -3.58 10.92 -3.13
CA TYR A 445 -4.56 12.00 -3.12
C TYR A 445 -3.96 13.37 -3.39
N PHE A 446 -2.72 13.60 -2.93
CA PHE A 446 -2.09 14.90 -3.04
C PHE A 446 -0.92 14.85 -4.03
N PRO A 447 -0.97 15.66 -5.11
CA PRO A 447 0.22 15.89 -5.93
C PRO A 447 1.27 16.65 -5.12
N ASP A 448 2.52 16.60 -5.58
CA ASP A 448 3.64 17.28 -4.90
C ASP A 448 3.46 18.81 -4.86
N SER A 449 2.66 19.36 -5.77
CA SER A 449 2.29 20.78 -5.84
C SER A 449 1.10 21.19 -4.97
N ALA A 450 0.48 20.27 -4.22
CA ALA A 450 -0.66 20.59 -3.37
C ALA A 450 -0.24 21.54 -2.22
N GLU A 451 -0.91 22.67 -2.08
CA GLU A 451 -0.65 23.63 -1.01
C GLU A 451 -1.88 23.78 -0.14
N HIS A 452 -1.68 23.92 1.17
CA HIS A 452 -2.74 23.97 2.19
C HIS A 452 -3.85 24.96 1.83
N GLU A 453 -3.47 26.16 1.41
CA GLU A 453 -4.40 27.24 1.09
C GLU A 453 -5.34 26.89 -0.08
N ASN A 454 -4.95 25.97 -0.96
CA ASN A 454 -5.75 25.55 -2.11
C ASN A 454 -6.71 24.39 -1.81
N TYR A 455 -6.59 23.77 -0.63
CA TYR A 455 -7.36 22.57 -0.25
C TYR A 455 -8.14 22.75 1.05
N VAL A 456 -7.88 23.80 1.82
CA VAL A 456 -8.46 24.00 3.15
C VAL A 456 -9.15 25.36 3.27
N THR A 457 -8.54 26.41 2.74
CA THR A 457 -9.09 27.78 2.86
C THR A 457 -10.28 27.96 1.93
N LEU A 458 -11.38 28.50 2.46
CA LEU A 458 -12.55 28.85 1.65
C LEU A 458 -12.26 30.07 0.78
N THR A 459 -12.76 30.07 -0.45
CA THR A 459 -12.55 31.17 -1.42
C THR A 459 -13.31 32.42 -1.00
N THR A 460 -14.60 32.28 -0.72
CA THR A 460 -15.49 33.36 -0.26
C THR A 460 -16.08 33.05 1.12
N GLY A 461 -16.35 31.77 1.41
CA GLY A 461 -17.09 31.34 2.59
C GLY A 461 -18.59 31.68 2.54
N GLU A 462 -19.10 31.98 1.35
CA GLU A 462 -20.53 32.23 1.10
C GLU A 462 -21.25 30.94 0.66
N GLN A 463 -22.58 30.97 0.62
CA GLN A 463 -23.40 29.77 0.37
C GLN A 463 -23.12 29.10 -0.99
N ASP A 464 -22.71 29.86 -1.99
CA ASP A 464 -22.43 29.42 -3.35
C ASP A 464 -20.96 29.04 -3.59
N ASP A 465 -20.12 29.03 -2.54
CA ASP A 465 -18.69 28.72 -2.64
C ASP A 465 -18.43 27.21 -2.83
N PRO A 466 -17.90 26.76 -3.99
CA PRO A 466 -17.60 25.35 -4.21
C PRO A 466 -16.45 24.82 -3.34
N SER A 467 -15.55 25.69 -2.86
CA SER A 467 -14.36 25.29 -2.08
C SER A 467 -14.70 24.57 -0.78
N TYR A 468 -15.94 24.68 -0.29
CA TYR A 468 -16.44 23.83 0.79
C TYR A 468 -16.27 22.34 0.51
N ILE A 469 -16.35 21.89 -0.75
CA ILE A 469 -16.20 20.47 -1.12
C ILE A 469 -14.79 19.99 -0.78
N HIS A 470 -13.75 20.65 -1.31
CA HIS A 470 -12.38 20.23 -1.06
C HIS A 470 -12.02 20.43 0.42
N ALA A 471 -12.43 21.54 1.04
CA ALA A 471 -12.07 21.80 2.43
C ALA A 471 -12.60 20.69 3.37
N THR A 472 -13.79 20.20 3.04
CA THR A 472 -14.41 19.06 3.74
C THR A 472 -13.66 17.76 3.49
N ILE A 473 -13.40 17.40 2.22
CA ILE A 473 -12.70 16.15 1.88
C ILE A 473 -11.30 16.12 2.52
N SER A 474 -10.55 17.22 2.48
CA SER A 474 -9.25 17.36 3.14
C SER A 474 -9.33 17.08 4.65
N SER A 475 -10.38 17.58 5.30
CA SER A 475 -10.59 17.40 6.73
C SER A 475 -10.97 15.96 7.09
N TYR A 476 -11.83 15.32 6.29
CA TYR A 476 -12.12 13.89 6.43
C TYR A 476 -10.82 13.06 6.34
N MET A 477 -9.97 13.34 5.34
CA MET A 477 -8.69 12.66 5.19
C MET A 477 -7.76 12.85 6.38
N SER A 478 -7.77 14.03 7.00
CA SER A 478 -6.96 14.30 8.21
C SER A 478 -7.36 13.41 9.39
N LEU A 479 -8.67 13.29 9.62
CA LEU A 479 -9.21 12.41 10.66
C LEU A 479 -8.96 10.94 10.34
N THR A 480 -9.09 10.55 9.06
CA THR A 480 -8.76 9.20 8.61
C THR A 480 -7.29 8.87 8.84
N MET A 481 -6.37 9.79 8.53
CA MET A 481 -4.94 9.62 8.80
C MET A 481 -4.66 9.48 10.30
N THR A 482 -5.32 10.29 11.14
CA THR A 482 -5.23 10.17 12.60
C THR A 482 -5.67 8.79 13.09
N ARG A 483 -6.78 8.29 12.55
CA ARG A 483 -7.30 6.95 12.85
C ARG A 483 -6.33 5.86 12.37
N GLU A 484 -5.93 5.88 11.10
CA GLU A 484 -4.95 4.94 10.51
C GLU A 484 -3.66 4.88 11.32
N PHE A 485 -3.18 6.03 11.80
CA PHE A 485 -1.95 6.12 12.59
C PHE A 485 -2.06 5.39 13.93
N LEU A 486 -3.17 5.55 14.66
CA LEU A 486 -3.41 4.80 15.91
C LEU A 486 -3.44 3.29 15.68
N TYR A 487 -4.04 2.84 14.58
CA TYR A 487 -4.09 1.44 14.17
C TYR A 487 -2.72 0.89 13.75
N ALA A 488 -1.88 1.72 13.11
CA ALA A 488 -0.61 1.29 12.54
C ALA A 488 0.51 1.05 13.57
N ILE A 489 0.35 1.55 14.81
CA ILE A 489 1.35 1.41 15.88
C ILE A 489 1.19 0.04 16.57
N PRO A 490 2.13 -0.91 16.39
CA PRO A 490 1.99 -2.26 16.93
C PRO A 490 1.82 -2.30 18.46
N ASN A 491 2.57 -1.49 19.20
CA ASN A 491 2.50 -1.47 20.66
C ASN A 491 1.18 -0.92 21.22
N ASN A 492 0.38 -0.23 20.40
CA ASN A 492 -0.96 0.18 20.84
C ASN A 492 -1.93 -1.00 20.86
N ASP A 493 -1.75 -1.97 19.93
CA ASP A 493 -2.73 -3.03 19.66
C ASP A 493 -4.17 -2.47 19.68
N PHE A 494 -4.35 -1.39 18.91
CA PHE A 494 -5.52 -0.52 18.99
C PHE A 494 -6.81 -1.25 18.61
N SER A 495 -6.76 -2.12 17.59
CA SER A 495 -7.90 -2.97 17.17
C SER A 495 -8.42 -3.82 18.33
N SER A 496 -7.53 -4.49 19.08
CA SER A 496 -7.95 -5.31 20.22
C SER A 496 -8.40 -4.47 21.40
N ALA A 497 -7.74 -3.34 21.67
CA ALA A 497 -8.17 -2.41 22.73
C ALA A 497 -9.61 -1.92 22.52
N LEU A 498 -9.98 -1.60 21.28
CA LEU A 498 -11.34 -1.19 20.94
C LEU A 498 -12.35 -2.34 21.04
N LYS A 499 -11.97 -3.56 20.64
CA LYS A 499 -12.83 -4.76 20.76
C LYS A 499 -13.14 -5.09 22.22
N GLU A 500 -12.19 -4.85 23.12
CA GLU A 500 -12.31 -5.13 24.56
C GLU A 500 -12.94 -3.98 25.36
N ALA A 501 -12.96 -2.76 24.81
CA ALA A 501 -13.42 -1.57 25.52
C ALA A 501 -14.92 -1.62 25.88
N LYS A 502 -15.22 -1.29 27.15
CA LYS A 502 -16.59 -1.18 27.66
C LYS A 502 -17.28 0.13 27.31
N ASP A 503 -16.50 1.21 27.12
CA ASP A 503 -17.05 2.49 26.68
C ASP A 503 -17.51 2.40 25.22
N PRO A 504 -18.82 2.55 24.93
CA PRO A 504 -19.31 2.46 23.56
C PRO A 504 -18.80 3.60 22.66
N TRP A 505 -18.24 4.68 23.23
CA TRP A 505 -17.64 5.82 22.54
C TRP A 505 -16.11 5.76 22.45
N ALA A 506 -15.47 4.66 22.86
CA ALA A 506 -14.01 4.54 22.93
C ALA A 506 -13.28 5.03 21.68
N GLU A 507 -13.66 4.53 20.49
CA GLU A 507 -13.01 4.92 19.25
C GLU A 507 -13.18 6.43 18.95
N PHE A 508 -14.37 6.97 19.14
CA PHE A 508 -14.64 8.40 18.99
C PHE A 508 -13.79 9.23 19.95
N VAL A 509 -13.78 8.90 21.24
CA VAL A 509 -13.03 9.63 22.26
C VAL A 509 -11.54 9.65 21.96
N LEU A 510 -10.97 8.49 21.60
CA LEU A 510 -9.53 8.35 21.37
C LEU A 510 -9.10 9.07 20.08
N VAL A 511 -9.86 8.94 19.00
CA VAL A 511 -9.55 9.60 17.72
C VAL A 511 -9.78 11.11 17.79
N ASP A 512 -10.89 11.57 18.37
CA ASP A 512 -11.19 13.00 18.51
C ASP A 512 -10.17 13.69 19.43
N ASN A 513 -9.76 13.05 20.53
CA ASN A 513 -8.69 13.56 21.37
C ASN A 513 -7.37 13.64 20.61
N ALA A 514 -7.02 12.59 19.85
CA ALA A 514 -5.79 12.56 19.06
C ALA A 514 -5.78 13.61 17.94
N TYR A 515 -6.94 13.92 17.35
CA TYR A 515 -7.11 15.00 16.38
C TYR A 515 -6.92 16.37 17.06
N ASN A 516 -7.66 16.64 18.15
CA ASN A 516 -7.64 17.94 18.84
C ASN A 516 -6.32 18.24 19.58
N ARG A 517 -5.66 17.21 20.13
CA ARG A 517 -4.49 17.36 21.02
C ARG A 517 -3.21 16.79 20.44
N GLY A 518 -3.27 16.19 19.26
CA GLY A 518 -2.17 15.47 18.63
C GLY A 518 -2.00 14.06 19.20
N VAL A 519 -1.67 13.12 18.31
CA VAL A 519 -1.52 11.69 18.64
C VAL A 519 -0.44 11.46 19.71
N TYR A 520 0.70 12.15 19.64
CA TYR A 520 1.76 12.03 20.65
C TYR A 520 1.30 12.45 22.06
N GLY A 521 0.40 13.44 22.16
CA GLY A 521 -0.18 13.86 23.43
C GLY A 521 -1.07 12.77 24.06
N LEU A 522 -1.74 11.97 23.23
CA LEU A 522 -2.50 10.80 23.68
C LEU A 522 -1.57 9.65 24.09
N LEU A 523 -0.55 9.35 23.28
CA LEU A 523 0.38 8.25 23.53
C LEU A 523 1.20 8.44 24.82
N GLN A 524 1.60 9.68 25.14
CA GLN A 524 2.31 10.01 26.38
C GLN A 524 1.52 9.70 27.66
N ARG A 525 0.19 9.53 27.56
CA ARG A 525 -0.66 9.12 28.68
C ARG A 525 -0.68 7.61 28.88
N LYS A 526 -0.05 6.83 27.99
CA LYS A 526 0.17 5.37 28.14
C LYS A 526 -1.11 4.54 28.30
N LEU A 527 -2.21 4.98 27.67
CA LEU A 527 -3.51 4.31 27.72
C LEU A 527 -3.44 2.88 27.19
N PHE A 528 -2.66 2.65 26.13
CA PHE A 528 -2.59 1.35 25.44
C PHE A 528 -1.55 0.39 26.04
N THR A 529 -0.64 0.92 26.86
CA THR A 529 0.46 0.18 27.49
C THR A 529 0.21 0.04 28.99
N GLU A 530 0.71 0.95 29.81
CA GLU A 530 0.66 0.88 31.28
C GLU A 530 -0.77 0.91 31.86
N HIS A 531 -1.72 1.50 31.14
CA HIS A 531 -3.09 1.69 31.63
C HIS A 531 -4.14 0.91 30.81
N ARG A 532 -3.72 -0.12 30.07
CA ARG A 532 -4.62 -0.88 29.18
C ARG A 532 -5.82 -1.47 29.91
N ASP A 533 -5.60 -2.12 31.05
CA ASP A 533 -6.69 -2.73 31.83
C ASP A 533 -7.72 -1.67 32.28
N LYS A 534 -7.23 -0.47 32.63
CA LYS A 534 -8.08 0.66 33.03
C LYS A 534 -8.84 1.22 31.82
N LEU A 535 -8.18 1.33 30.67
CA LEU A 535 -8.76 1.76 29.40
C LEU A 535 -9.93 0.86 29.00
N ILE A 536 -9.70 -0.45 28.89
CA ILE A 536 -10.72 -1.38 28.36
C ILE A 536 -11.89 -1.55 29.34
N ASN A 537 -11.66 -1.40 30.64
CA ASN A 537 -12.70 -1.57 31.65
C ASN A 537 -13.49 -0.29 31.98
N SER A 538 -13.06 0.88 31.52
CA SER A 538 -13.78 2.12 31.79
C SER A 538 -15.11 2.17 31.02
N PRO A 539 -16.23 2.53 31.66
CA PRO A 539 -17.49 2.82 30.95
C PRO A 539 -17.51 4.22 30.32
N ASP A 540 -16.55 5.08 30.68
CA ASP A 540 -16.40 6.45 30.18
C ASP A 540 -14.90 6.80 30.18
N ILE A 541 -14.22 6.49 29.07
CA ILE A 541 -12.78 6.68 28.91
C ILE A 541 -12.44 8.17 28.95
N ASN A 542 -13.33 9.02 28.43
CA ASN A 542 -13.13 10.45 28.42
C ASN A 542 -12.98 11.01 29.84
N LYS A 543 -13.92 10.68 30.72
CA LYS A 543 -13.87 11.08 32.13
C LYS A 543 -12.74 10.42 32.90
N GLU A 544 -12.53 9.12 32.70
CA GLU A 544 -11.52 8.34 33.45
C GLU A 544 -10.08 8.82 33.19
N PHE A 545 -9.81 9.34 31.98
CA PHE A 545 -8.49 9.79 31.55
C PHE A 545 -8.39 11.30 31.32
N ASN A 546 -9.43 12.09 31.61
CA ASN A 546 -9.49 13.54 31.38
C ASN A 546 -9.13 13.90 29.91
N LEU A 547 -9.89 13.35 28.96
CA LEU A 547 -9.64 13.51 27.52
C LEU A 547 -10.49 14.59 26.85
N SER A 548 -11.26 15.39 27.61
CA SER A 548 -12.27 16.33 27.09
C SER A 548 -11.76 17.28 26.00
N GLY A 549 -10.45 17.52 25.92
CA GLY A 549 -9.85 18.41 24.92
C GLY A 549 -10.05 19.88 25.28
N PHE A 550 -9.74 20.78 24.35
CA PHE A 550 -9.89 22.22 24.59
C PHE A 550 -11.38 22.62 24.62
N ALA A 551 -11.79 23.24 25.74
CA ALA A 551 -13.16 23.71 25.97
C ALA A 551 -14.23 22.62 25.73
N ASN A 552 -14.02 21.43 26.32
CA ASN A 552 -14.93 20.29 26.25
C ASN A 552 -15.22 19.83 24.81
N HIS A 553 -14.17 19.71 23.99
CA HIS A 553 -14.24 19.34 22.58
C HIS A 553 -15.07 18.07 22.34
N ILE A 554 -14.74 16.99 23.06
CA ILE A 554 -15.41 15.69 22.96
C ILE A 554 -16.88 15.83 23.30
N GLU A 555 -17.22 16.46 24.42
CA GLU A 555 -18.59 16.55 24.92
C GLU A 555 -19.48 17.37 23.98
N ASN A 556 -18.96 18.46 23.42
CA ASN A 556 -19.69 19.28 22.45
C ASN A 556 -20.07 18.47 21.22
N ILE A 557 -19.11 17.78 20.61
CA ILE A 557 -19.34 16.99 19.40
C ILE A 557 -20.24 15.78 19.72
N GLN A 558 -20.02 15.10 20.84
CA GLN A 558 -20.85 13.99 21.28
C GLN A 558 -22.32 14.40 21.45
N ASN A 559 -22.57 15.59 22.01
CA ASN A 559 -23.92 16.13 22.18
C ASN A 559 -24.57 16.50 20.85
N VAL A 560 -23.80 17.03 19.88
CA VAL A 560 -24.28 17.27 18.51
C VAL A 560 -24.69 15.95 17.86
N ILE A 561 -23.83 14.93 17.91
CA ILE A 561 -24.13 13.60 17.34
C ILE A 561 -25.42 13.04 17.93
N LYS A 562 -25.58 13.05 19.26
CA LYS A 562 -26.78 12.53 19.95
C LYS A 562 -28.05 13.28 19.53
N ALA A 563 -28.00 14.62 19.45
CA ALA A 563 -29.14 15.42 19.07
C ALA A 563 -29.53 15.18 17.60
N MET A 564 -28.55 15.11 16.68
CA MET A 564 -28.82 14.83 15.28
C MET A 564 -29.32 13.40 15.06
N ASP A 565 -28.72 12.40 15.71
CA ASP A 565 -29.14 10.99 15.56
C ASP A 565 -30.55 10.73 16.12
N SER A 566 -31.05 11.60 17.00
CA SER A 566 -32.41 11.52 17.56
C SER A 566 -33.48 12.24 16.72
N GLU A 567 -33.08 13.07 15.75
CA GLU A 567 -34.01 13.88 14.95
C GLU A 567 -34.70 13.03 13.87
N THR A 568 -36.04 13.13 13.81
CA THR A 568 -36.89 12.28 12.95
C THR A 568 -37.74 13.06 11.95
N GLU A 569 -37.84 14.39 12.10
CA GLU A 569 -38.78 15.21 11.35
C GLU A 569 -38.08 16.08 10.30
N HIS A 570 -36.92 16.65 10.63
CA HIS A 570 -36.24 17.66 9.82
C HIS A 570 -34.88 17.17 9.34
N PHE A 571 -34.70 17.16 8.02
CA PHE A 571 -33.46 16.74 7.36
C PHE A 571 -33.06 17.79 6.33
N TYR A 572 -31.76 18.01 6.18
CA TYR A 572 -31.26 18.90 5.14
C TYR A 572 -31.48 18.28 3.76
N ASP A 573 -31.92 19.11 2.82
CA ASP A 573 -31.97 18.79 1.41
C ASP A 573 -31.74 20.09 0.60
N ALA A 574 -31.31 19.96 -0.64
CA ALA A 574 -31.08 21.06 -1.55
C ALA A 574 -31.25 20.62 -3.01
N ASN A 575 -31.74 21.54 -3.85
CA ASN A 575 -31.78 21.32 -5.29
C ASN A 575 -30.37 21.44 -5.87
N ILE A 576 -29.92 20.38 -6.55
CA ILE A 576 -28.62 20.33 -7.23
C ILE A 576 -28.86 20.37 -8.73
N THR A 577 -28.37 21.43 -9.35
CA THR A 577 -28.38 21.59 -10.81
C THR A 577 -27.17 20.91 -11.43
N TRP A 578 -27.16 20.75 -12.75
CA TRP A 578 -25.97 20.25 -13.44
C TRP A 578 -24.76 21.18 -13.28
N SER A 579 -24.96 22.50 -13.23
CA SER A 579 -23.87 23.46 -12.99
C SER A 579 -23.25 23.27 -11.61
N ASP A 580 -24.05 22.92 -10.59
CA ASP A 580 -23.53 22.59 -9.27
C ASP A 580 -22.67 21.31 -9.32
N MET A 581 -23.08 20.31 -10.12
CA MET A 581 -22.29 19.10 -10.34
C MET A 581 -20.98 19.39 -11.10
N GLU A 582 -20.97 20.32 -12.05
CA GLU A 582 -19.75 20.73 -12.74
C GLU A 582 -18.74 21.39 -11.79
N ASN A 583 -19.23 22.25 -10.89
CA ASN A 583 -18.42 22.79 -9.80
C ASN A 583 -17.93 21.66 -8.88
N TYR A 584 -18.79 20.71 -8.52
CA TYR A 584 -18.39 19.54 -7.72
C TYR A 584 -17.24 18.76 -8.35
N PHE A 585 -17.30 18.44 -9.65
CA PHE A 585 -16.22 17.72 -10.31
C PHE A 585 -14.92 18.52 -10.34
N LYS A 586 -14.98 19.85 -10.49
CA LYS A 586 -13.77 20.69 -10.45
C LYS A 586 -13.05 20.56 -9.11
N GLU A 587 -13.81 20.62 -8.01
CA GLU A 587 -13.23 20.54 -6.66
C GLU A 587 -12.77 19.12 -6.32
N LEU A 588 -13.53 18.09 -6.73
CA LEU A 588 -13.11 16.68 -6.56
C LEU A 588 -11.81 16.37 -7.34
N ARG A 589 -11.64 16.96 -8.53
CA ARG A 589 -10.47 16.72 -9.39
C ARG A 589 -9.14 17.12 -8.72
N LEU A 590 -9.17 18.01 -7.73
CA LEU A 590 -7.98 18.37 -6.94
C LEU A 590 -7.33 17.15 -6.26
N TYR A 591 -8.12 16.16 -5.85
CA TYR A 591 -7.63 14.93 -5.20
C TYR A 591 -7.16 13.85 -6.18
N TYR A 592 -7.27 14.13 -7.48
CA TYR A 592 -6.78 13.28 -8.57
C TYR A 592 -5.77 14.04 -9.44
N GLY A 593 -5.02 14.96 -8.81
CA GLY A 593 -4.03 15.82 -9.48
C GLY A 593 -2.83 15.09 -10.09
N ARG A 594 -2.66 13.79 -9.80
CA ARG A 594 -1.70 12.91 -10.51
C ARG A 594 -2.24 12.32 -11.80
N ASN A 595 -3.42 12.78 -12.25
CA ASN A 595 -4.05 12.40 -13.50
C ASN A 595 -4.38 10.89 -13.58
N VAL A 596 -4.83 10.32 -12.47
CA VAL A 596 -5.40 8.96 -12.39
C VAL A 596 -6.75 9.08 -11.69
N PRO A 597 -7.88 8.97 -12.40
CA PRO A 597 -8.00 8.69 -13.84
C PRO A 597 -7.48 9.85 -14.72
N ASN A 598 -7.13 9.55 -15.97
CA ASN A 598 -6.68 10.56 -16.92
C ASN A 598 -7.85 11.46 -17.40
N ASP A 599 -7.58 12.50 -18.20
CA ASP A 599 -8.63 13.43 -18.64
C ASP A 599 -9.72 12.78 -19.52
N GLU A 600 -9.37 11.79 -20.35
CA GLU A 600 -10.35 11.07 -21.17
C GLU A 600 -11.28 10.23 -20.29
N GLU A 601 -10.70 9.51 -19.32
CA GLU A 601 -11.43 8.72 -18.33
C GLU A 601 -12.29 9.61 -17.42
N TRP A 602 -11.79 10.78 -17.02
CA TRP A 602 -12.56 11.76 -16.24
C TRP A 602 -13.74 12.32 -17.03
N ASN A 603 -13.57 12.58 -18.32
CA ASN A 603 -14.66 13.02 -19.18
C ASN A 603 -15.69 11.91 -19.42
N ALA A 604 -15.25 10.65 -19.54
CA ALA A 604 -16.15 9.49 -19.60
C ALA A 604 -16.97 9.35 -18.31
N MET A 605 -16.34 9.52 -17.15
CA MET A 605 -17.02 9.56 -15.85
C MET A 605 -18.09 10.65 -15.82
N LYS A 606 -17.73 11.90 -16.17
CA LYS A 606 -18.70 13.01 -16.22
C LYS A 606 -19.86 12.71 -17.16
N SER A 607 -19.61 12.06 -18.30
CA SER A 607 -20.68 11.67 -19.23
C SER A 607 -21.65 10.66 -18.62
N ASP A 608 -21.16 9.64 -17.92
CA ASP A 608 -22.03 8.66 -17.25
C ASP A 608 -22.80 9.28 -16.08
N VAL A 609 -22.15 10.14 -15.28
CA VAL A 609 -22.85 10.87 -14.21
C VAL A 609 -23.89 11.82 -14.80
N LYS A 610 -23.63 12.46 -15.96
CA LYS A 610 -24.64 13.28 -16.65
C LYS A 610 -25.86 12.47 -17.06
N LYS A 611 -25.67 11.30 -17.68
CA LYS A 611 -26.79 10.41 -18.03
C LYS A 611 -27.57 10.00 -16.78
N ALA A 612 -26.89 9.67 -15.69
CA ALA A 612 -27.54 9.32 -14.43
C ALA A 612 -28.33 10.51 -13.84
N TYR A 613 -27.75 11.70 -13.85
CA TYR A 613 -28.42 12.95 -13.47
C TYR A 613 -29.69 13.18 -14.30
N ASP A 614 -29.62 13.00 -15.63
CA ASP A 614 -30.77 13.20 -16.53
C ASP A 614 -31.87 12.16 -16.31
N VAL A 615 -31.54 10.97 -15.79
CA VAL A 615 -32.53 9.95 -15.39
C VAL A 615 -33.18 10.33 -14.07
N LEU A 616 -32.40 10.65 -13.05
CA LEU A 616 -32.91 10.93 -11.70
C LEU A 616 -33.69 12.26 -11.64
N SER A 617 -33.22 13.30 -12.34
CA SER A 617 -33.86 14.61 -12.37
C SER A 617 -35.30 14.59 -12.90
N LYS A 618 -35.65 13.60 -13.74
CA LYS A 618 -37.04 13.43 -14.22
C LYS A 618 -38.04 13.25 -13.08
N HIS A 619 -37.63 12.68 -11.95
CA HIS A 619 -38.50 12.58 -10.77
C HIS A 619 -38.90 13.97 -10.23
N TRP A 620 -38.02 14.96 -10.41
CA TRP A 620 -38.15 16.32 -9.86
C TRP A 620 -38.52 17.38 -10.91
N GLY A 621 -38.91 16.97 -12.12
CA GLY A 621 -39.29 17.88 -13.20
C GLY A 621 -38.21 18.14 -14.26
N GLY A 622 -37.01 17.58 -14.09
CA GLY A 622 -35.95 17.50 -15.11
C GLY A 622 -34.90 18.61 -15.07
N ASP A 623 -35.03 19.60 -14.20
CA ASP A 623 -34.09 20.73 -14.07
C ASP A 623 -33.08 20.56 -12.90
N HIS A 624 -33.43 19.78 -11.88
CA HIS A 624 -32.59 19.49 -10.71
C HIS A 624 -32.74 18.04 -10.23
N ILE A 625 -31.83 17.64 -9.33
CA ILE A 625 -31.98 16.46 -8.45
C ILE A 625 -32.06 16.90 -6.99
N SER A 626 -32.43 15.99 -6.10
CA SER A 626 -32.32 16.19 -4.65
C SER A 626 -30.91 15.79 -4.16
N LEU A 627 -30.31 16.63 -3.32
CA LEU A 627 -29.07 16.30 -2.62
C LEU A 627 -29.26 15.11 -1.68
N ARG A 628 -30.36 15.10 -0.91
CA ARG A 628 -30.64 14.04 0.06
C ARG A 628 -30.83 12.70 -0.64
N TYR A 629 -31.63 12.66 -1.70
CA TYR A 629 -32.05 11.38 -2.31
C TYR A 629 -31.07 10.88 -3.37
N ASP A 630 -30.53 11.77 -4.21
CA ASP A 630 -29.90 11.34 -5.46
C ASP A 630 -28.38 11.47 -5.46
N PHE A 631 -27.80 12.35 -4.63
CA PHE A 631 -26.38 12.67 -4.68
C PHE A 631 -25.47 11.45 -4.46
N LEU A 632 -25.77 10.61 -3.45
CA LEU A 632 -24.95 9.39 -3.21
C LEU A 632 -25.01 8.43 -4.39
N THR A 633 -26.13 8.37 -5.10
CA THR A 633 -26.24 7.52 -6.31
C THR A 633 -25.36 8.07 -7.43
N LEU A 634 -25.36 9.39 -7.66
CA LEU A 634 -24.45 10.03 -8.62
C LEU A 634 -22.98 9.85 -8.21
N LEU A 635 -22.68 9.94 -6.92
CA LEU A 635 -21.33 9.69 -6.41
C LEU A 635 -20.92 8.23 -6.66
N ARG A 636 -21.79 7.25 -6.42
CA ARG A 636 -21.48 5.85 -6.72
C ARG A 636 -21.31 5.58 -8.23
N VAL A 637 -21.98 6.35 -9.11
CA VAL A 637 -21.72 6.33 -10.56
C VAL A 637 -20.33 6.90 -10.87
N CYS A 638 -19.98 8.03 -10.25
CA CYS A 638 -18.66 8.64 -10.32
C CYS A 638 -17.56 7.63 -9.91
N GLU A 639 -17.75 6.97 -8.76
CA GLU A 639 -16.82 5.98 -8.20
C GLU A 639 -16.52 4.78 -9.10
N LYS A 640 -17.42 4.40 -10.01
CA LYS A 640 -17.15 3.32 -10.99
C LYS A 640 -16.06 3.68 -12.00
N HIS A 641 -15.64 4.94 -12.06
CA HIS A 641 -14.55 5.42 -12.89
C HIS A 641 -13.31 5.80 -12.09
N LEU A 642 -13.40 5.84 -10.76
CA LEU A 642 -12.29 6.19 -9.87
C LEU A 642 -11.55 4.91 -9.42
N PRO A 643 -10.33 5.03 -8.87
CA PRO A 643 -9.62 3.89 -8.32
C PRO A 643 -10.44 3.14 -7.28
N GLU A 644 -10.49 1.81 -7.37
CA GLU A 644 -11.42 0.97 -6.58
C GLU A 644 -11.26 1.13 -5.07
N ASN A 645 -10.01 1.19 -4.59
CA ASN A 645 -9.74 1.40 -3.18
C ASN A 645 -9.63 2.90 -2.87
N LYS A 646 -10.67 3.41 -2.20
CA LYS A 646 -10.82 4.80 -1.73
C LYS A 646 -10.06 5.08 -0.42
N GLN A 647 -9.43 4.10 0.20
CA GLN A 647 -8.60 4.32 1.39
C GLN A 647 -7.20 3.74 1.15
N PRO A 648 -6.39 4.39 0.28
CA PRO A 648 -5.00 4.03 0.07
C PRO A 648 -4.26 3.94 1.41
N ALA A 649 -3.36 2.97 1.52
CA ALA A 649 -2.52 2.85 2.71
C ALA A 649 -1.62 4.08 2.83
N PRO A 650 -1.51 4.71 4.02
CA PRO A 650 -0.48 5.72 4.23
C PRO A 650 0.92 5.14 3.97
N THR A 651 1.78 5.90 3.32
CA THR A 651 3.13 5.42 2.95
C THR A 651 4.15 6.57 2.92
N GLY A 652 5.39 6.27 2.54
CA GLY A 652 6.50 7.22 2.48
C GLY A 652 7.37 7.22 3.74
N ALA A 653 8.48 7.97 3.67
CA ALA A 653 9.46 8.06 4.74
C ALA A 653 8.88 8.70 6.02
N SER A 654 8.07 9.76 5.86
CA SER A 654 7.42 10.47 6.96
C SER A 654 6.54 9.53 7.80
N TRP A 655 5.76 8.68 7.12
CA TRP A 655 4.91 7.69 7.77
C TRP A 655 5.73 6.65 8.56
N ILE A 656 6.79 6.11 7.96
CA ILE A 656 7.67 5.13 8.60
C ILE A 656 8.30 5.73 9.86
N GLU A 657 8.81 6.95 9.77
CA GLU A 657 9.43 7.66 10.89
C GLU A 657 8.44 7.86 12.05
N GLN A 658 7.23 8.34 11.75
CA GLN A 658 6.20 8.57 12.76
C GLN A 658 5.75 7.28 13.43
N VAL A 659 5.46 6.22 12.67
CA VAL A 659 5.04 4.93 13.24
C VAL A 659 6.15 4.32 14.09
N ASN A 660 7.40 4.38 13.65
CA ASN A 660 8.53 3.90 14.45
C ASN A 660 8.71 4.69 15.74
N SER A 661 8.65 6.03 15.65
CA SER A 661 8.78 6.93 16.80
C SER A 661 7.68 6.67 17.82
N ALA A 662 6.43 6.65 17.37
CA ALA A 662 5.27 6.38 18.22
C ALA A 662 5.32 4.99 18.85
N ASN A 663 5.76 3.97 18.12
CA ASN A 663 5.90 2.61 18.64
C ASN A 663 6.95 2.51 19.75
N ASN A 664 7.89 3.44 19.86
CA ASN A 664 8.90 3.44 20.93
C ASN A 664 8.42 4.10 22.23
N ILE A 665 7.23 4.71 22.24
CA ILE A 665 6.63 5.29 23.44
C ILE A 665 6.08 4.14 24.29
N ARG A 666 6.73 3.87 25.42
CA ARG A 666 6.36 2.82 26.37
C ARG A 666 5.54 3.37 27.52
#